data_AF-M5UA43-F1
#
_entry.id   AF-M5UA43-F1
#
_cell.length_a   1.000
_cell.length_b   1.000
_cell.length_c   1.000
_cell.angle_alpha   90.00
_cell.angle_beta   90.00
_cell.angle_gamma   90.00
#
_symmetry.space_group_name_H-M   'P 1'
#
loop_
_entity.id
_entity.type
_entity.pdbx_description
1 polymer ?
#
loop_
_entity_poly.entity_id
_entity_poly.type
_entity_poly.pdbx_seq_one_letter_code
_entity_poly.pdbx_strand_id
1 'polypeptide(L)'
;MGKQKIAVLGGGLGALSTIHGIMQAPDWQDKFDITVYQVGWRLGGKGASGRNQQPGMGNRIEEHGLHIWFGFYNNAFRMMKETYAEFHQRQLAPNSPYQSVNGDQPAFKPLSMVSVMEDAEGSWHPWTNHFPRNDEELGTENTLWTPWTLMKTLAKWLRRLFDDFVGNFDLPAFRSQTEAKPEEFEGWVRAELRSVDSMLLGMGERSGVSLLHLADGVMDQLSDDSRNHSVHQYNLLTWLLTKLRDQIEGLLNGVLSGHTELRRLFISLDIGTAVMRGMISDGVLQGGWDVIEQFDFREWLKRNDCHSSDSAPVRAAYSLVFAYEGGDTSNPNFAAGACTRAFARILLTYKDALLWKMEAGMGDIVFSPLYLVLKEKGVKFEFFHKVRNLKLSDDHSGISEIEMDVQGTLKPSCNGVYDPLVWVHDCPCWPSTPLYDQIEQGQDWIDHGLNPESAWCPPEPVQKKTLTMGEDFDQIVLGISIGAIPHIAGELIAHDDRWKNMVDHVKTVQTQACQFWFNQTTNDMGWEPWYPAPGAGETPPREQALVGAYESPLDTWSDMTQVIPAEEWPTSQNVQSIAYFCGAMKDDDTIPPLPPPNQCGFVEQETERAKANSKAILTEHIRPFWPNAAQPGNPNALNWDVLVDSSGASGEARSDAQYFRANIAPTERYVLSVKGSTKYRLHPGESGYGNLVLAGTWTYNPLNVGCVEAAVMSGLEAATAVIENSNQRRTPAVLSGPRYIIRGGETAFPGAYDFPNVSLTGFAVKSTRAALQRLCDQSLNAPLGGRSVYRPLLPGFVVMVADFPTIRVNPGEANEFSSPEKDINLTFPVVKLKKVGPIEVVERISWFFPYVFVNNSWATVSGREAYGFPKQDATITVPQSQNDSAVYRVESQYVETFGSSAVTQTGTLLEVKRQDQDLFASPATRLDNYAGAMEALLSPLVTEQEGGQQERGEDREITLPGLGLIAEAWQMLANQTIPFTFLKQFAKVDRREEACFQSIVEAPLKIKTFHSAGILPGDYRLTACDFESHPIVADMGMQSNTQSCLAAVTMTVDSELRLGRTVWP
;
A
#
# COMPACT_ATOMS: atom_id res chain seq x y z
N MET A 1 -18.30 23.32 -22.81
CA MET A 1 -18.89 22.37 -21.85
C MET A 1 -18.70 22.94 -20.46
N GLY A 2 -19.67 22.77 -19.56
CA GLY A 2 -19.55 23.22 -18.17
C GLY A 2 -18.54 22.40 -17.37
N LYS A 3 -18.20 22.87 -16.16
CA LYS A 3 -17.42 22.09 -15.19
C LYS A 3 -18.21 20.85 -14.77
N GLN A 4 -17.52 19.75 -14.53
CA GLN A 4 -18.10 18.52 -14.01
C GLN A 4 -18.41 18.67 -12.52
N LYS A 5 -19.65 18.40 -12.12
CA LYS A 5 -20.11 18.57 -10.74
C LYS A 5 -19.77 17.35 -9.89
N ILE A 6 -19.03 17.52 -8.80
CA ILE A 6 -18.68 16.43 -7.89
C ILE A 6 -19.42 16.64 -6.57
N ALA A 7 -20.30 15.70 -6.22
CA ALA A 7 -20.91 15.62 -4.91
C ALA A 7 -20.03 14.77 -3.98
N VAL A 8 -19.39 15.39 -3.00
CA VAL A 8 -18.61 14.71 -1.98
C VAL A 8 -19.49 14.51 -0.75
N LEU A 9 -19.70 13.25 -0.36
CA LEU A 9 -20.58 12.89 0.75
C LEU A 9 -19.72 12.58 1.98
N GLY A 10 -19.79 13.45 2.99
CA GLY A 10 -18.99 13.37 4.21
C GLY A 10 -17.70 14.20 4.15
N GLY A 11 -17.34 14.79 5.29
CA GLY A 11 -16.22 15.71 5.47
C GLY A 11 -15.07 15.14 6.31
N GLY A 12 -14.90 13.82 6.31
CA GLY A 12 -13.78 13.15 6.95
C GLY A 12 -12.50 13.20 6.11
N LEU A 13 -11.38 12.76 6.68
CA LEU A 13 -10.07 12.88 6.05
C LEU A 13 -9.96 12.17 4.69
N GLY A 14 -10.63 11.03 4.48
CA GLY A 14 -10.65 10.36 3.18
C GLY A 14 -11.28 11.21 2.07
N ALA A 15 -12.39 11.88 2.38
CA ALA A 15 -13.04 12.81 1.44
C ALA A 15 -12.19 14.07 1.20
N LEU A 16 -11.69 14.69 2.26
CA LEU A 16 -10.90 15.94 2.12
C LEU A 16 -9.56 15.70 1.42
N SER A 17 -8.91 14.56 1.66
CA SER A 17 -7.70 14.17 0.92
C SER A 17 -7.99 13.81 -0.55
N THR A 18 -9.19 13.32 -0.86
CA THR A 18 -9.65 13.15 -2.26
C THR A 18 -9.71 14.51 -2.96
N ILE A 19 -10.32 15.51 -2.32
CA ILE A 19 -10.41 16.86 -2.86
C ILE A 19 -9.01 17.46 -3.00
N HIS A 20 -8.16 17.35 -1.97
CA HIS A 20 -6.77 17.79 -2.02
C HIS A 20 -6.01 17.17 -3.20
N GLY A 21 -6.15 15.85 -3.40
CA GLY A 21 -5.52 15.12 -4.50
C GLY A 21 -6.01 15.59 -5.87
N ILE A 22 -7.32 15.83 -6.04
CA ILE A 22 -7.90 16.38 -7.28
C ILE A 22 -7.26 17.74 -7.60
N MET A 23 -7.05 18.56 -6.58
CA MET A 23 -6.51 19.91 -6.71
C MET A 23 -5.03 19.98 -7.07
N GLN A 24 -4.31 18.86 -6.97
CA GLN A 24 -2.93 18.78 -7.46
C GLN A 24 -2.86 18.75 -9.00
N ALA A 25 -3.98 18.49 -9.70
CA ALA A 25 -4.03 18.61 -11.15
C ALA A 25 -4.08 20.11 -11.57
N PRO A 26 -3.14 20.62 -12.39
CA PRO A 26 -3.04 22.06 -12.68
C PRO A 26 -4.29 22.72 -13.26
N ASP A 27 -5.15 21.97 -13.93
CA ASP A 27 -6.36 22.45 -14.61
C ASP A 27 -7.67 21.99 -13.92
N TRP A 28 -7.59 21.58 -12.65
CA TRP A 28 -8.75 21.08 -11.90
C TRP A 28 -9.89 22.13 -11.83
N GLN A 29 -9.54 23.42 -11.69
CA GLN A 29 -10.53 24.51 -11.57
C GLN A 29 -11.36 24.67 -12.84
N ASP A 30 -10.81 24.34 -14.01
CA ASP A 30 -11.52 24.37 -15.28
C ASP A 30 -12.30 23.08 -15.52
N LYS A 31 -12.03 22.04 -14.73
CA LYS A 31 -12.61 20.70 -14.84
C LYS A 31 -13.76 20.46 -13.90
N PHE A 32 -13.67 20.91 -12.66
CA PHE A 32 -14.52 20.43 -11.57
C PHE A 32 -15.22 21.57 -10.81
N ASP A 33 -16.47 21.33 -10.44
CA ASP A 33 -17.24 22.10 -9.47
C ASP A 33 -17.55 21.16 -8.29
N ILE A 34 -16.93 21.39 -7.13
CA ILE A 34 -16.91 20.44 -6.02
C ILE A 34 -17.75 20.97 -4.87
N THR A 35 -18.71 20.17 -4.41
CA THR A 35 -19.55 20.46 -3.25
C THR A 35 -19.45 19.33 -2.22
N VAL A 36 -19.09 19.68 -0.99
CA VAL A 36 -19.05 18.76 0.15
C VAL A 36 -20.36 18.88 0.92
N TYR A 37 -21.09 17.77 1.04
CA TYR A 37 -22.29 17.66 1.87
C TYR A 37 -21.92 17.00 3.20
N GLN A 38 -22.16 17.72 4.29
CA GLN A 38 -21.76 17.34 5.63
C GLN A 38 -22.98 17.38 6.57
N VAL A 39 -23.14 16.31 7.35
CA VAL A 39 -24.09 16.26 8.46
C VAL A 39 -23.61 17.17 9.60
N GLY A 40 -24.52 17.91 10.24
CA GLY A 40 -24.13 18.81 11.32
C GLY A 40 -23.30 20.02 10.86
N TRP A 41 -22.51 20.59 11.77
CA TRP A 41 -21.91 21.93 11.63
C TRP A 41 -20.40 21.92 11.37
N ARG A 42 -19.74 20.76 11.47
CA ARG A 42 -18.27 20.66 11.40
C ARG A 42 -17.77 19.52 10.54
N LEU A 43 -16.53 19.67 10.08
CA LEU A 43 -15.77 18.63 9.38
C LEU A 43 -14.94 17.81 10.38
N GLY A 44 -14.29 16.76 9.89
CA GLY A 44 -13.33 15.97 10.68
C GLY A 44 -13.66 14.49 10.74
N GLY A 45 -14.94 14.13 10.66
CA GLY A 45 -15.39 12.76 10.89
C GLY A 45 -14.85 12.26 12.24
N LYS A 46 -14.15 11.12 12.24
CA LYS A 46 -13.57 10.52 13.46
C LYS A 46 -12.40 11.34 14.04
N GLY A 47 -11.84 12.28 13.28
CA GLY A 47 -10.81 13.22 13.75
C GLY A 47 -11.35 14.57 14.19
N ALA A 48 -12.67 14.71 14.34
CA ALA A 48 -13.28 15.98 14.74
C ALA A 48 -12.93 16.32 16.20
N SER A 49 -12.67 17.60 16.46
CA SER A 49 -12.58 18.18 17.79
C SER A 49 -13.47 19.42 17.89
N GLY A 50 -13.73 19.89 19.11
CA GLY A 50 -14.54 21.09 19.36
C GLY A 50 -13.93 21.99 20.44
N ARG A 51 -14.25 23.28 20.38
CA ARG A 51 -13.98 24.26 21.43
C ARG A 51 -15.21 24.45 22.30
N ASN A 52 -15.10 24.13 23.58
CA ASN A 52 -16.20 24.35 24.52
C ASN A 52 -16.24 25.81 24.98
N GLN A 53 -17.14 26.58 24.37
CA GLN A 53 -17.30 28.00 24.63
C GLN A 53 -18.22 28.31 25.82
N GLN A 54 -18.69 27.29 26.56
CA GLN A 54 -19.51 27.54 27.74
C GLN A 54 -18.73 28.35 28.80
N PRO A 55 -19.38 29.31 29.48
CA PRO A 55 -18.72 30.11 30.50
C PRO A 55 -18.00 29.26 31.55
N GLY A 56 -16.72 29.53 31.77
CA GLY A 56 -15.88 28.79 32.74
C GLY A 56 -15.16 27.56 32.18
N MET A 57 -15.49 27.09 30.97
CA MET A 57 -14.83 25.93 30.32
C MET A 57 -13.56 26.29 29.55
N GLY A 58 -13.20 27.57 29.50
CA GLY A 58 -11.90 28.03 28.98
C GLY A 58 -11.62 27.71 27.51
N ASN A 59 -12.64 27.66 26.64
CA ASN A 59 -12.46 27.27 25.22
C ASN A 59 -11.65 25.96 25.06
N ARG A 60 -11.78 25.05 26.04
CA ARG A 60 -11.04 23.80 26.07
C ARG A 60 -11.34 22.94 24.86
N ILE A 61 -10.37 22.14 24.46
CA ILE A 61 -10.46 21.22 23.33
C ILE A 61 -11.20 19.97 23.80
N GLU A 62 -12.24 19.58 23.08
CA GLU A 62 -13.01 18.36 23.29
C GLU A 62 -12.88 17.47 22.05
N GLU A 63 -12.04 16.44 22.14
CA GLU A 63 -11.73 15.54 21.03
C GLU A 63 -12.77 14.43 20.87
N HIS A 64 -12.99 13.98 19.63
CA HIS A 64 -13.71 12.73 19.37
C HIS A 64 -13.00 11.50 19.98
N GLY A 65 -11.67 11.54 20.05
CA GLY A 65 -10.84 10.47 20.61
C GLY A 65 -9.37 10.88 20.66
N LEU A 66 -8.51 10.00 21.17
CA LEU A 66 -7.07 10.27 21.21
C LEU A 66 -6.45 10.12 19.82
N HIS A 67 -5.93 11.23 19.29
CA HIS A 67 -5.27 11.26 17.98
C HIS A 67 -3.78 11.61 18.11
N ILE A 68 -2.92 10.67 17.69
CA ILE A 68 -1.47 10.86 17.60
C ILE A 68 -1.02 10.33 16.23
N TRP A 69 -0.12 11.05 15.56
CA TRP A 69 0.35 10.68 14.23
C TRP A 69 1.68 9.93 14.35
N PHE A 70 1.87 8.89 13.54
CA PHE A 70 3.15 8.20 13.48
C PHE A 70 4.07 8.86 12.47
N GLY A 71 5.38 8.88 12.73
CA GLY A 71 6.37 9.48 11.83
C GLY A 71 6.46 8.83 10.44
N PHE A 72 5.83 7.66 10.21
CA PHE A 72 5.75 7.03 8.89
C PHE A 72 4.53 7.49 8.06
N TYR A 73 3.65 8.36 8.60
CA TYR A 73 2.45 8.87 7.92
C TYR A 73 2.80 9.85 6.79
N ASN A 74 3.50 9.33 5.78
CA ASN A 74 4.14 10.11 4.74
C ASN A 74 3.10 10.87 3.91
N ASN A 75 2.00 10.23 3.52
CA ASN A 75 0.99 10.89 2.71
C ASN A 75 0.26 11.98 3.51
N ALA A 76 -0.08 11.69 4.77
CA ALA A 76 -0.74 12.66 5.62
C ALA A 76 0.15 13.89 5.91
N PHE A 77 1.42 13.68 6.28
CA PHE A 77 2.34 14.79 6.52
C PHE A 77 2.66 15.59 5.25
N ARG A 78 2.80 14.93 4.10
CA ARG A 78 2.96 15.61 2.80
C ARG A 78 1.78 16.53 2.50
N MET A 79 0.56 16.00 2.60
CA MET A 79 -0.67 16.78 2.42
C MET A 79 -0.73 17.98 3.37
N MET A 80 -0.38 17.78 4.65
CA MET A 80 -0.39 18.90 5.60
C MET A 80 0.71 19.93 5.33
N LYS A 81 1.91 19.51 4.91
CA LYS A 81 2.97 20.46 4.50
C LYS A 81 2.51 21.31 3.33
N GLU A 82 1.89 20.71 2.31
CA GLU A 82 1.32 21.41 1.16
C GLU A 82 0.18 22.35 1.59
N THR A 83 -0.70 21.89 2.48
CA THR A 83 -1.81 22.68 3.02
C THR A 83 -1.31 23.90 3.79
N TYR A 84 -0.36 23.74 4.71
CA TYR A 84 0.19 24.84 5.49
C TYR A 84 0.97 25.83 4.62
N ALA A 85 1.69 25.36 3.59
CA ALA A 85 2.35 26.24 2.63
C ALA A 85 1.35 27.17 1.93
N GLU A 86 0.20 26.64 1.49
CA GLU A 86 -0.83 27.44 0.84
C GLU A 86 -1.62 28.31 1.83
N PHE A 87 -1.91 27.79 3.02
CA PHE A 87 -2.55 28.51 4.12
C PHE A 87 -1.77 29.79 4.46
N HIS A 88 -0.44 29.68 4.53
CA HIS A 88 0.46 30.80 4.74
C HIS A 88 0.53 31.73 3.53
N GLN A 89 0.75 31.19 2.32
CA GLN A 89 0.86 31.98 1.09
C GLN A 89 -0.37 32.88 0.87
N ARG A 90 -1.56 32.40 1.26
CA ARG A 90 -2.83 33.11 1.11
C ARG A 90 -3.22 33.96 2.32
N GLN A 91 -2.41 33.97 3.38
CA GLN A 91 -2.68 34.73 4.61
C GLN A 91 -4.06 34.40 5.21
N LEU A 92 -4.43 33.12 5.26
CA LEU A 92 -5.75 32.70 5.75
C LEU A 92 -5.89 32.85 7.27
N ALA A 93 -4.78 32.75 8.02
CA ALA A 93 -4.69 33.13 9.42
C ALA A 93 -3.27 33.63 9.76
N PRO A 94 -2.90 34.87 9.39
CA PRO A 94 -1.52 35.36 9.46
C PRO A 94 -0.99 35.50 10.88
N ASN A 95 -1.89 35.61 11.87
CA ASN A 95 -1.55 35.73 13.28
C ASN A 95 -1.65 34.40 14.05
N SER A 96 -2.06 33.32 13.38
CA SER A 96 -2.17 32.01 14.04
C SER A 96 -0.80 31.59 14.58
N PRO A 97 -0.73 31.02 15.80
CA PRO A 97 0.53 30.54 16.39
C PRO A 97 1.06 29.27 15.72
N TYR A 98 0.34 28.71 14.74
CA TYR A 98 0.70 27.50 14.01
C TYR A 98 0.83 27.81 12.52
N GLN A 99 2.06 27.90 12.02
CA GLN A 99 2.35 28.31 10.63
C GLN A 99 3.01 27.20 9.81
N SER A 100 3.47 26.12 10.44
CA SER A 100 4.10 25.00 9.74
C SER A 100 3.80 23.67 10.41
N VAL A 101 4.07 22.55 9.73
CA VAL A 101 3.89 21.21 10.32
C VAL A 101 4.85 21.00 11.49
N ASN A 102 6.15 21.13 11.26
CA ASN A 102 7.21 20.82 12.22
C ASN A 102 8.40 21.80 12.16
N GLY A 103 8.23 22.99 11.58
CA GLY A 103 9.25 24.04 11.48
C GLY A 103 9.04 25.17 12.49
N ASP A 104 9.22 26.42 12.07
CA ASP A 104 8.89 27.59 12.89
C ASP A 104 7.38 27.63 13.17
N GLN A 105 7.00 27.93 14.42
CA GLN A 105 5.61 27.92 14.88
C GLN A 105 4.91 26.59 14.50
N PRO A 106 5.41 25.45 15.02
CA PRO A 106 5.00 24.13 14.56
C PRO A 106 3.60 23.78 15.07
N ALA A 107 2.84 23.12 14.21
CA ALA A 107 1.54 22.56 14.52
C ALA A 107 1.63 21.15 15.16
N PHE A 108 2.77 20.47 14.95
CA PHE A 108 3.06 19.16 15.50
C PHE A 108 4.38 19.17 16.29
N LYS A 109 4.40 18.49 17.45
CA LYS A 109 5.61 18.22 18.23
C LYS A 109 5.97 16.74 18.25
N PRO A 110 7.28 16.40 18.17
CA PRO A 110 7.74 15.04 18.19
C PRO A 110 7.57 14.40 19.57
N LEU A 111 7.26 13.11 19.56
CA LEU A 111 7.17 12.23 20.72
C LEU A 111 8.00 10.97 20.46
N SER A 112 8.97 10.72 21.33
CA SER A 112 9.96 9.63 21.19
C SER A 112 9.82 8.54 22.25
N MET A 113 8.83 8.65 23.14
CA MET A 113 8.63 7.73 24.25
C MET A 113 7.27 7.07 24.17
N VAL A 114 7.24 5.75 24.34
CA VAL A 114 6.01 4.96 24.42
C VAL A 114 6.13 3.96 25.57
N SER A 115 5.09 3.87 26.39
CA SER A 115 4.98 2.90 27.46
C SER A 115 3.88 1.90 27.16
N VAL A 116 4.14 0.62 27.42
CA VAL A 116 3.11 -0.43 27.44
C VAL A 116 3.03 -1.02 28.83
N MET A 117 1.83 -1.34 29.32
CA MET A 117 1.65 -1.85 30.67
C MET A 117 1.80 -3.38 30.70
N GLU A 118 2.77 -3.86 31.49
CA GLU A 118 3.03 -5.27 31.75
C GLU A 118 2.41 -5.66 33.10
N ASP A 119 1.49 -6.62 33.09
CA ASP A 119 1.08 -7.31 34.31
C ASP A 119 2.09 -8.41 34.62
N ALA A 120 2.83 -8.23 35.71
CA ALA A 120 3.74 -9.24 36.26
C ALA A 120 3.32 -9.56 37.70
N GLU A 121 2.95 -10.82 37.96
CA GLU A 121 2.55 -11.31 39.28
C GLU A 121 1.35 -10.54 39.90
N GLY A 122 0.42 -10.06 39.07
CA GLY A 122 -0.77 -9.32 39.52
C GLY A 122 -0.48 -7.85 39.84
N SER A 123 0.65 -7.32 39.38
CA SER A 123 1.03 -5.92 39.51
C SER A 123 1.36 -5.31 38.15
N TRP A 124 0.79 -4.14 37.89
CA TRP A 124 1.02 -3.39 36.67
C TRP A 124 2.34 -2.62 36.71
N HIS A 125 3.21 -2.88 35.74
CA HIS A 125 4.51 -2.25 35.59
C HIS A 125 4.62 -1.56 34.22
N PRO A 126 4.97 -0.27 34.15
CA PRO A 126 5.24 0.37 32.87
C PRO A 126 6.49 -0.23 32.22
N TRP A 127 6.37 -0.56 30.94
CA TRP A 127 7.48 -0.89 30.05
C TRP A 127 7.66 0.25 29.06
N THR A 128 8.51 1.20 29.43
CA THR A 128 8.79 2.40 28.66
C THR A 128 9.95 2.16 27.70
N ASN A 129 9.74 2.51 26.43
CA ASN A 129 10.76 2.46 25.39
C ASN A 129 11.01 3.87 24.84
N HIS A 130 12.28 4.20 24.64
CA HIS A 130 12.71 5.42 23.98
C HIS A 130 13.17 5.08 22.55
N PHE A 131 12.54 5.71 21.57
CA PHE A 131 12.85 5.58 20.15
C PHE A 131 13.66 6.80 19.71
N PRO A 132 14.91 6.64 19.26
CA PRO A 132 15.76 7.78 18.92
C PRO A 132 15.18 8.56 17.74
N ARG A 133 15.47 9.87 17.69
CA ARG A 133 15.19 10.64 16.49
C ARG A 133 16.16 10.29 15.35
N ASN A 134 15.75 10.50 14.10
CA ASN A 134 16.60 10.32 12.91
C ASN A 134 16.58 11.56 12.00
N ASP A 135 17.44 11.59 10.99
CA ASP A 135 17.59 12.74 10.09
C ASP A 135 16.64 12.68 8.87
N GLU A 136 15.68 11.74 8.85
CA GLU A 136 14.73 11.64 7.74
C GLU A 136 13.63 12.70 7.82
N GLU A 137 13.25 13.26 6.66
CA GLU A 137 12.27 14.33 6.59
C GLU A 137 10.83 13.79 6.53
N LEU A 138 9.95 14.25 7.44
CA LEU A 138 8.51 13.94 7.42
C LEU A 138 7.86 14.17 6.05
N GLY A 139 6.94 13.29 5.66
CA GLY A 139 6.18 13.47 4.42
C GLY A 139 6.95 13.14 3.14
N THR A 140 8.19 12.67 3.24
CA THR A 140 8.93 12.14 2.09
C THR A 140 8.53 10.71 1.78
N GLU A 141 8.69 10.29 0.53
CA GLU A 141 8.42 8.89 0.17
C GLU A 141 9.43 7.97 0.85
N ASN A 142 8.98 6.75 1.15
CA ASN A 142 9.90 5.72 1.61
C ASN A 142 10.70 5.18 0.42
N THR A 143 11.96 4.84 0.63
CA THR A 143 12.62 3.79 -0.16
C THR A 143 11.74 2.53 -0.14
N LEU A 144 11.66 1.77 -1.24
CA LEU A 144 10.83 0.57 -1.32
C LEU A 144 11.22 -0.43 -0.19
N TRP A 145 10.43 -0.44 0.89
CA TRP A 145 10.58 -1.41 1.98
C TRP A 145 9.84 -2.69 1.61
N THR A 146 10.58 -3.66 1.06
CA THR A 146 10.06 -5.01 0.83
C THR A 146 9.91 -5.75 2.17
N PRO A 147 9.11 -6.83 2.24
CA PRO A 147 9.12 -7.70 3.41
C PRO A 147 10.53 -8.16 3.80
N TRP A 148 11.41 -8.41 2.83
CA TRP A 148 12.79 -8.78 3.08
C TRP A 148 13.61 -7.66 3.74
N THR A 149 13.53 -6.43 3.22
CA THR A 149 14.25 -5.29 3.82
C THR A 149 13.79 -5.06 5.26
N LEU A 150 12.49 -5.22 5.54
CA LEU A 150 11.95 -5.13 6.90
C LEU A 150 12.45 -6.28 7.79
N MET A 151 12.56 -7.49 7.26
CA MET A 151 13.14 -8.64 7.98
C MET A 151 14.62 -8.41 8.34
N LYS A 152 15.42 -7.88 7.40
CA LYS A 152 16.82 -7.48 7.67
C LYS A 152 16.91 -6.44 8.76
N THR A 153 16.10 -5.39 8.67
CA THR A 153 16.10 -4.33 9.69
C THR A 153 15.63 -4.84 11.05
N LEU A 154 14.65 -5.74 11.09
CA LEU A 154 14.22 -6.40 12.32
C LEU A 154 15.35 -7.25 12.93
N ALA A 155 16.07 -8.05 12.13
CA ALA A 155 17.20 -8.84 12.60
C ALA A 155 18.31 -7.96 13.21
N LYS A 156 18.67 -6.85 12.54
CA LYS A 156 19.63 -5.86 13.05
C LYS A 156 19.18 -5.21 14.34
N TRP A 157 17.90 -4.84 14.42
CA TRP A 157 17.32 -4.24 15.63
C TRP A 157 17.36 -5.22 16.81
N LEU A 158 16.95 -6.48 16.60
CA LEU A 158 17.01 -7.52 17.62
C LEU A 158 18.44 -7.82 18.05
N ARG A 159 19.39 -7.85 17.10
CA ARG A 159 20.81 -8.05 17.42
C ARG A 159 21.34 -6.93 18.29
N ARG A 160 21.06 -5.67 17.92
CA ARG A 160 21.45 -4.51 18.74
C ARG A 160 20.85 -4.58 20.15
N LEU A 161 19.56 -4.90 20.26
CA LEU A 161 18.90 -5.07 21.55
C LEU A 161 19.58 -6.16 22.40
N PHE A 162 19.95 -7.28 21.78
CA PHE A 162 20.69 -8.37 22.42
C PHE A 162 22.09 -7.93 22.87
N ASP A 163 22.85 -7.26 22.01
CA ASP A 163 24.21 -6.78 22.29
C ASP A 163 24.23 -5.74 23.42
N ASP A 164 23.30 -4.78 23.38
CA ASP A 164 23.14 -3.75 24.40
C ASP A 164 22.80 -4.38 25.76
N PHE A 165 21.91 -5.39 25.79
CA PHE A 165 21.62 -6.11 27.01
C PHE A 165 22.83 -6.88 27.54
N VAL A 166 23.47 -7.68 26.70
CA VAL A 166 24.62 -8.51 27.08
C VAL A 166 25.81 -7.66 27.52
N GLY A 167 25.99 -6.46 26.94
CA GLY A 167 27.03 -5.51 27.32
C GLY A 167 26.78 -4.86 28.69
N ASN A 168 25.53 -4.67 29.07
CA ASN A 168 25.16 -3.95 30.30
C ASN A 168 24.85 -4.86 31.50
N PHE A 169 24.52 -6.13 31.29
CA PHE A 169 24.21 -7.09 32.35
C PHE A 169 25.28 -8.20 32.41
N ASP A 170 25.89 -8.38 33.59
CA ASP A 170 26.84 -9.46 33.83
C ASP A 170 26.11 -10.78 34.12
N LEU A 171 25.73 -11.48 33.06
CA LEU A 171 25.04 -12.78 33.12
C LEU A 171 25.84 -13.86 32.35
N PRO A 172 26.94 -14.40 32.91
CA PRO A 172 27.81 -15.35 32.21
C PRO A 172 27.10 -16.62 31.76
N ALA A 173 26.15 -17.10 32.56
CA ALA A 173 25.32 -18.26 32.21
C ALA A 173 24.40 -17.99 31.01
N PHE A 174 23.85 -16.78 30.91
CA PHE A 174 23.03 -16.37 29.76
C PHE A 174 23.87 -16.24 28.49
N ARG A 175 25.04 -15.58 28.56
CA ARG A 175 25.98 -15.50 27.43
C ARG A 175 26.36 -16.89 26.93
N SER A 176 26.85 -17.76 27.81
CA SER A 176 27.31 -19.09 27.41
C SER A 176 26.21 -19.95 26.78
N GLN A 177 24.95 -19.79 27.19
CA GLN A 177 23.83 -20.55 26.63
C GLN A 177 23.32 -20.01 25.29
N THR A 178 23.50 -18.71 25.03
CA THR A 178 23.07 -18.03 23.79
C THR A 178 24.15 -17.99 22.70
N GLU A 179 25.37 -18.43 23.03
CA GLU A 179 26.44 -18.61 22.06
C GLU A 179 26.10 -19.72 21.05
N ALA A 180 26.55 -19.54 19.81
CA ALA A 180 26.55 -20.58 18.80
C ALA A 180 27.43 -21.73 19.28
N LYS A 181 26.91 -22.96 19.15
CA LYS A 181 27.58 -24.20 19.54
C LYS A 181 28.00 -24.95 18.28
N PRO A 182 29.27 -24.85 17.84
CA PRO A 182 29.70 -25.43 16.58
C PRO A 182 29.46 -26.93 16.50
N GLU A 183 29.48 -27.65 17.63
CA GLU A 183 29.15 -29.06 17.73
C GLU A 183 27.71 -29.40 17.32
N GLU A 184 26.78 -28.44 17.39
CA GLU A 184 25.40 -28.59 16.94
C GLU A 184 25.23 -28.32 15.43
N PHE A 185 26.26 -27.81 14.74
CA PHE A 185 26.17 -27.47 13.33
C PHE A 185 26.27 -28.73 12.47
N GLU A 186 25.12 -29.14 11.94
CA GLU A 186 25.00 -30.25 11.00
C GLU A 186 25.83 -30.03 9.73
N GLY A 187 26.20 -31.12 9.04
CA GLY A 187 27.07 -31.05 7.86
C GLY A 187 26.54 -30.14 6.75
N TRP A 188 25.22 -30.11 6.54
CA TRP A 188 24.58 -29.24 5.56
C TRP A 188 24.57 -27.76 5.99
N VAL A 189 24.38 -27.46 7.29
CA VAL A 189 24.45 -26.10 7.84
C VAL A 189 25.85 -25.52 7.63
N ARG A 190 26.88 -26.32 7.93
CA ARG A 190 28.28 -25.93 7.71
C ARG A 190 28.60 -25.68 6.24
N ALA A 191 28.06 -26.51 5.35
CA ALA A 191 28.22 -26.36 3.91
C ALA A 191 27.54 -25.09 3.41
N GLU A 192 26.32 -24.79 3.89
CA GLU A 192 25.55 -23.62 3.46
C GLU A 192 26.10 -22.31 4.04
N LEU A 193 26.53 -22.28 5.30
CA LEU A 193 27.24 -21.11 5.84
C LEU A 193 28.47 -20.78 4.99
N ARG A 194 29.22 -21.81 4.56
CA ARG A 194 30.39 -21.64 3.69
C ARG A 194 30.02 -21.19 2.28
N SER A 195 28.89 -21.65 1.74
CA SER A 195 28.41 -21.28 0.40
C SER A 195 27.95 -19.82 0.35
N VAL A 196 27.31 -19.34 1.42
CA VAL A 196 26.93 -17.94 1.59
C VAL A 196 28.17 -17.06 1.75
N ASP A 197 29.00 -17.34 2.76
CA ASP A 197 30.31 -16.71 2.92
C ASP A 197 31.18 -17.56 3.88
N SER A 198 32.35 -17.98 3.41
CA SER A 198 33.34 -18.70 4.23
C SER A 198 33.69 -18.00 5.56
N MET A 199 33.60 -16.66 5.63
CA MET A 199 33.82 -15.90 6.85
C MET A 199 32.72 -16.12 7.89
N LEU A 200 31.47 -16.35 7.48
CA LEU A 200 30.34 -16.61 8.39
C LEU A 200 30.51 -17.93 9.14
N LEU A 201 30.98 -18.97 8.45
CA LEU A 201 31.33 -20.24 9.10
C LEU A 201 32.43 -20.02 10.15
N GLY A 202 33.49 -19.28 9.79
CA GLY A 202 34.57 -18.94 10.71
C GLY A 202 34.13 -18.03 11.87
N MET A 203 33.08 -17.23 11.68
CA MET A 203 32.45 -16.45 12.75
C MET A 203 31.69 -17.35 13.71
N GLY A 204 30.90 -18.30 13.20
CA GLY A 204 30.09 -19.21 14.01
C GLY A 204 30.92 -20.20 14.84
N GLU A 205 32.18 -20.41 14.47
CA GLU A 205 33.14 -21.23 15.22
C GLU A 205 33.89 -20.46 16.32
N ARG A 206 33.68 -19.15 16.46
CA ARG A 206 34.29 -18.33 17.51
C ARG A 206 33.40 -18.27 18.75
N SER A 207 34.02 -18.37 19.93
CA SER A 207 33.35 -18.11 21.21
C SER A 207 32.82 -16.67 21.28
N GLY A 208 31.66 -16.49 21.91
CA GLY A 208 31.01 -15.19 22.08
C GLY A 208 30.11 -14.72 20.92
N VAL A 209 29.95 -15.50 19.84
CA VAL A 209 29.03 -15.18 18.73
C VAL A 209 27.70 -15.91 18.95
N SER A 210 26.56 -15.20 18.93
CA SER A 210 25.23 -15.84 19.06
C SER A 210 24.66 -16.27 17.70
N LEU A 211 23.66 -17.16 17.71
CA LEU A 211 22.94 -17.53 16.49
C LEU A 211 22.22 -16.35 15.82
N LEU A 212 21.87 -15.30 16.57
CA LEU A 212 21.31 -14.07 16.04
C LEU A 212 22.33 -13.27 15.21
N HIS A 213 23.61 -13.24 15.64
CA HIS A 213 24.69 -12.65 14.85
C HIS A 213 24.91 -13.38 13.53
N LEU A 214 24.80 -14.71 13.55
CA LEU A 214 24.91 -15.52 12.33
C LEU A 214 23.71 -15.31 11.42
N ALA A 215 22.50 -15.24 11.95
CA ALA A 215 21.31 -14.96 11.15
C ALA A 215 21.40 -13.58 10.47
N ASP A 216 21.75 -12.53 11.22
CA ASP A 216 21.98 -11.18 10.68
C ASP A 216 23.09 -11.19 9.62
N GLY A 217 24.23 -11.84 9.91
CA GLY A 217 25.35 -11.97 8.99
C GLY A 217 24.97 -12.70 7.69
N VAL A 218 24.20 -13.79 7.77
CA VAL A 218 23.66 -14.48 6.58
C VAL A 218 22.77 -13.52 5.80
N MET A 219 21.79 -12.87 6.44
CA MET A 219 20.87 -11.95 5.76
C MET A 219 21.58 -10.75 5.10
N ASP A 220 22.70 -10.29 5.65
CA ASP A 220 23.52 -9.23 5.07
C ASP A 220 24.31 -9.66 3.83
N GLN A 221 24.64 -10.95 3.70
CA GLN A 221 25.29 -11.49 2.50
C GLN A 221 24.28 -11.86 1.41
N LEU A 222 23.01 -12.06 1.76
CA LEU A 222 21.97 -12.36 0.77
C LEU A 222 21.52 -11.09 0.04
N SER A 223 21.11 -11.26 -1.23
CA SER A 223 20.55 -10.19 -2.07
C SER A 223 19.36 -9.50 -1.40
N ASP A 224 19.20 -8.19 -1.63
CA ASP A 224 18.02 -7.44 -1.16
C ASP A 224 16.72 -7.79 -1.91
N ASP A 225 16.82 -8.50 -3.04
CA ASP A 225 15.67 -9.05 -3.73
C ASP A 225 15.47 -10.51 -3.31
N SER A 226 14.42 -10.76 -2.50
CA SER A 226 14.08 -12.09 -1.97
C SER A 226 13.83 -13.15 -3.04
N ARG A 227 13.55 -12.76 -4.28
CA ARG A 227 13.40 -13.70 -5.41
C ARG A 227 14.72 -14.41 -5.75
N ASN A 228 15.86 -13.84 -5.34
CA ASN A 228 17.18 -14.44 -5.53
C ASN A 228 17.54 -15.51 -4.49
N HIS A 229 16.77 -15.63 -3.40
CA HIS A 229 17.16 -16.54 -2.33
C HIS A 229 16.81 -17.98 -2.69
N SER A 230 17.75 -18.89 -2.40
CA SER A 230 17.51 -20.31 -2.58
C SER A 230 16.69 -20.88 -1.42
N VAL A 231 16.02 -22.01 -1.68
CA VAL A 231 15.34 -22.78 -0.61
C VAL A 231 16.34 -23.20 0.48
N HIS A 232 17.61 -23.46 0.14
CA HIS A 232 18.64 -23.80 1.11
C HIS A 232 19.01 -22.63 2.02
N GLN A 233 19.06 -21.41 1.49
CA GLN A 233 19.30 -20.19 2.27
C GLN A 233 18.14 -19.93 3.24
N TYR A 234 16.88 -20.14 2.80
CA TYR A 234 15.74 -20.08 3.70
C TYR A 234 15.77 -21.17 4.77
N ASN A 235 16.10 -22.42 4.41
CA ASN A 235 16.26 -23.49 5.39
C ASN A 235 17.35 -23.18 6.42
N LEU A 236 18.48 -22.57 6.00
CA LEU A 236 19.54 -22.12 6.90
C LEU A 236 19.03 -21.05 7.87
N LEU A 237 18.35 -20.01 7.37
CA LEU A 237 17.77 -18.96 8.22
C LEU A 237 16.72 -19.53 9.18
N THR A 238 15.81 -20.37 8.70
CA THR A 238 14.83 -21.05 9.55
C THR A 238 15.50 -21.90 10.62
N TRP A 239 16.57 -22.62 10.30
CA TRP A 239 17.33 -23.42 11.25
C TRP A 239 18.00 -22.54 12.32
N LEU A 240 18.70 -21.47 11.91
CA LEU A 240 19.34 -20.52 12.82
C LEU A 240 18.33 -19.89 13.79
N LEU A 241 17.20 -19.41 13.25
CA LEU A 241 16.13 -18.78 14.04
C LEU A 241 15.41 -19.75 14.96
N THR A 242 15.28 -21.02 14.56
CA THR A 242 14.70 -22.09 15.39
C THR A 242 15.63 -22.45 16.53
N LYS A 243 16.92 -22.66 16.25
CA LYS A 243 17.92 -22.96 17.29
C LYS A 243 18.09 -21.82 18.27
N LEU A 244 18.07 -20.57 17.80
CA LEU A 244 18.08 -19.40 18.66
C LEU A 244 16.88 -19.40 19.61
N ARG A 245 15.68 -19.68 19.11
CA ARG A 245 14.47 -19.83 19.93
C ARG A 245 14.63 -20.95 20.96
N ASP A 246 15.13 -22.12 20.57
CA ASP A 246 15.32 -23.26 21.50
C ASP A 246 16.32 -22.92 22.61
N GLN A 247 17.41 -22.20 22.29
CA GLN A 247 18.41 -21.74 23.26
C GLN A 247 17.80 -20.74 24.25
N ILE A 248 17.04 -19.77 23.73
CA ILE A 248 16.32 -18.77 24.52
C ILE A 248 15.26 -19.46 25.40
N GLU A 249 14.61 -20.52 24.93
CA GLU A 249 13.63 -21.30 25.68
C GLU A 249 14.28 -22.15 26.80
N GLY A 250 15.42 -22.77 26.53
CA GLY A 250 16.17 -23.54 27.52
C GLY A 250 16.59 -22.72 28.75
N LEU A 251 16.77 -21.41 28.56
CA LEU A 251 17.03 -20.43 29.61
C LEU A 251 15.79 -20.13 30.48
N LEU A 252 14.57 -20.39 29.98
CA LEU A 252 13.32 -20.11 30.71
C LEU A 252 13.12 -21.02 31.94
N ASN A 253 13.67 -22.24 31.93
CA ASN A 253 13.42 -23.28 32.93
C ASN A 253 14.15 -23.07 34.28
N GLY A 254 14.18 -21.83 34.80
CA GLY A 254 14.62 -21.56 36.18
C GLY A 254 14.98 -20.13 36.57
N VAL A 255 15.07 -19.16 35.64
CA VAL A 255 15.71 -17.83 35.91
C VAL A 255 14.82 -16.60 35.65
N LEU A 256 13.77 -16.69 34.82
CA LEU A 256 13.00 -15.49 34.40
C LEU A 256 12.07 -14.89 35.44
N SER A 257 11.62 -15.67 36.43
CA SER A 257 10.70 -15.17 37.45
C SER A 257 11.34 -14.11 38.36
N GLY A 258 12.67 -13.93 38.32
CA GLY A 258 13.38 -12.94 39.15
C GLY A 258 13.97 -11.71 38.44
N HIS A 259 13.95 -11.64 37.10
CA HIS A 259 14.67 -10.58 36.34
C HIS A 259 13.80 -9.94 35.25
N THR A 260 13.23 -8.76 35.53
CA THR A 260 12.37 -7.99 34.61
C THR A 260 13.04 -7.71 33.26
N GLU A 261 14.30 -7.26 33.25
CA GLU A 261 15.02 -6.94 32.01
C GLU A 261 15.24 -8.17 31.13
N LEU A 262 15.62 -9.30 31.73
CA LEU A 262 15.81 -10.55 31.01
C LEU A 262 14.47 -11.06 30.43
N ARG A 263 13.37 -10.91 31.17
CA ARG A 263 12.02 -11.26 30.69
C ARG A 263 11.59 -10.42 29.50
N ARG A 264 11.83 -9.10 29.53
CA ARG A 264 11.49 -8.19 28.43
C ARG A 264 12.36 -8.41 27.20
N LEU A 265 13.64 -8.73 27.37
CA LEU A 265 14.50 -9.17 26.28
C LEU A 265 13.95 -10.47 25.66
N PHE A 266 13.61 -11.47 26.48
CA PHE A 266 13.01 -12.72 26.02
C PHE A 266 11.76 -12.46 25.16
N ILE A 267 10.82 -11.65 25.67
CA ILE A 267 9.58 -11.29 24.95
C ILE A 267 9.91 -10.70 23.58
N SER A 268 10.87 -9.77 23.52
CA SER A 268 11.24 -9.08 22.28
C SER A 268 11.87 -10.04 21.26
N LEU A 269 12.78 -10.91 21.70
CA LEU A 269 13.42 -11.91 20.85
C LEU A 269 12.43 -13.00 20.38
N ASP A 270 11.56 -13.46 21.27
CA ASP A 270 10.57 -14.50 20.97
C ASP A 270 9.57 -14.01 19.91
N ILE A 271 9.00 -12.81 20.08
CA ILE A 271 8.11 -12.20 19.08
C ILE A 271 8.86 -11.96 17.77
N GLY A 272 10.01 -11.29 17.82
CA GLY A 272 10.75 -10.89 16.62
C GLY A 272 11.21 -12.10 15.80
N THR A 273 11.71 -13.15 16.46
CA THR A 273 12.10 -14.38 15.78
C THR A 273 10.90 -15.19 15.27
N ALA A 274 9.77 -15.19 15.98
CA ALA A 274 8.53 -15.81 15.48
C ALA A 274 8.00 -15.13 14.22
N VAL A 275 8.02 -13.79 14.18
CA VAL A 275 7.67 -13.02 12.97
C VAL A 275 8.60 -13.39 11.82
N MET A 276 9.91 -13.41 12.03
CA MET A 276 10.89 -13.79 10.99
C MET A 276 10.69 -15.23 10.49
N ARG A 277 10.45 -16.20 11.39
CA ARG A 277 10.15 -17.59 11.02
C ARG A 277 8.86 -17.67 10.19
N GLY A 278 7.80 -16.99 10.63
CA GLY A 278 6.52 -16.92 9.93
C GLY A 278 6.61 -16.28 8.55
N MET A 279 7.42 -15.23 8.40
CA MET A 279 7.63 -14.58 7.11
C MET A 279 8.24 -15.53 6.07
N ILE A 280 9.13 -16.41 6.50
CA ILE A 280 9.72 -17.44 5.63
C ILE A 280 8.73 -18.58 5.39
N SER A 281 8.15 -19.15 6.46
CA SER A 281 7.34 -20.38 6.40
C SER A 281 6.02 -20.20 5.65
N ASP A 282 5.37 -19.04 5.80
CA ASP A 282 4.07 -18.75 5.20
C ASP A 282 4.20 -17.95 3.88
N GLY A 283 5.41 -17.78 3.35
CA GLY A 283 5.65 -17.22 2.01
C GLY A 283 5.47 -15.70 1.90
N VAL A 284 5.58 -14.96 3.00
CA VAL A 284 5.43 -13.49 3.02
C VAL A 284 6.50 -12.81 2.16
N LEU A 285 7.72 -13.38 2.13
CA LEU A 285 8.84 -12.83 1.35
C LEU A 285 8.60 -12.85 -0.16
N GLN A 286 7.70 -13.71 -0.66
CA GLN A 286 7.38 -13.83 -2.08
C GLN A 286 5.97 -13.30 -2.39
N GLY A 287 4.99 -13.57 -1.53
CA GLY A 287 3.59 -13.23 -1.75
C GLY A 287 3.13 -11.92 -1.09
N GLY A 288 3.99 -11.27 -0.31
CA GLY A 288 3.64 -10.08 0.47
C GLY A 288 2.82 -10.42 1.72
N TRP A 289 2.40 -9.39 2.46
CA TRP A 289 1.70 -9.54 3.75
C TRP A 289 0.31 -10.15 3.64
N ASP A 290 -0.31 -10.08 2.46
CA ASP A 290 -1.69 -10.49 2.26
C ASP A 290 -1.87 -12.02 2.39
N VAL A 291 -0.78 -12.82 2.28
CA VAL A 291 -0.80 -14.28 2.39
C VAL A 291 -1.04 -14.81 3.82
N ILE A 292 -0.96 -13.93 4.83
CA ILE A 292 -1.23 -14.26 6.24
C ILE A 292 -2.45 -13.53 6.81
N GLU A 293 -3.21 -12.80 5.99
CA GLU A 293 -4.40 -12.04 6.42
C GLU A 293 -5.52 -12.91 6.98
N GLN A 294 -5.55 -14.20 6.66
CA GLN A 294 -6.52 -15.18 7.17
C GLN A 294 -6.34 -15.49 8.66
N PHE A 295 -5.17 -15.18 9.24
CA PHE A 295 -4.89 -15.44 10.64
C PHE A 295 -5.12 -14.19 11.48
N ASP A 296 -5.56 -14.37 12.71
CA ASP A 296 -5.35 -13.37 13.76
C ASP A 296 -3.84 -13.31 14.10
N PHE A 297 -3.33 -12.14 14.51
CA PHE A 297 -1.91 -11.96 14.80
C PHE A 297 -1.40 -12.87 15.93
N ARG A 298 -2.16 -13.05 17.03
CA ARG A 298 -1.76 -13.99 18.10
C ARG A 298 -1.81 -15.42 17.63
N GLU A 299 -2.82 -15.78 16.85
CA GLU A 299 -2.94 -17.11 16.21
C GLU A 299 -1.70 -17.40 15.35
N TRP A 300 -1.30 -16.44 14.52
CA TRP A 300 -0.13 -16.56 13.66
C TRP A 300 1.20 -16.64 14.42
N LEU A 301 1.35 -15.85 15.50
CA LEU A 301 2.52 -15.94 16.38
C LEU A 301 2.61 -17.33 17.05
N LYS A 302 1.50 -17.85 17.60
CA LYS A 302 1.46 -19.18 18.23
C LYS A 302 1.79 -20.29 17.25
N ARG A 303 1.31 -20.19 16.00
CA ARG A 303 1.62 -21.11 14.90
C ARG A 303 3.12 -21.14 14.56
N ASN A 304 3.83 -20.06 14.83
CA ASN A 304 5.27 -19.91 14.61
C ASN A 304 6.08 -20.06 15.91
N ASP A 305 5.55 -20.83 16.87
CA ASP A 305 6.17 -21.18 18.16
C ASP A 305 6.53 -19.97 19.05
N CYS A 306 5.73 -18.90 19.02
CA CYS A 306 5.87 -17.78 19.95
C CYS A 306 5.18 -18.08 21.29
N HIS A 307 5.92 -17.96 22.39
CA HIS A 307 5.38 -18.09 23.75
C HIS A 307 4.87 -16.76 24.30
N SER A 308 5.31 -15.66 23.71
CA SER A 308 5.04 -14.28 24.13
C SER A 308 3.87 -13.63 23.37
N SER A 309 3.00 -14.43 22.75
CA SER A 309 1.85 -13.97 21.97
C SER A 309 0.81 -13.18 22.77
N ASP A 310 0.81 -13.32 24.10
CA ASP A 310 -0.12 -12.63 25.00
C ASP A 310 0.58 -11.54 25.85
N SER A 311 1.83 -11.20 25.51
CA SER A 311 2.65 -10.20 26.19
C SER A 311 2.16 -8.76 25.98
N ALA A 312 2.69 -7.83 26.79
CA ALA A 312 2.28 -6.41 26.76
C ALA A 312 2.44 -5.74 25.38
N PRO A 313 3.55 -5.91 24.63
CA PRO A 313 3.66 -5.34 23.28
C PRO A 313 2.61 -5.88 22.31
N VAL A 314 2.27 -7.17 22.40
CA VAL A 314 1.23 -7.76 21.54
C VAL A 314 -0.14 -7.23 21.92
N ARG A 315 -0.48 -7.15 23.22
CA ARG A 315 -1.75 -6.53 23.66
C ARG A 315 -1.85 -5.07 23.21
N ALA A 316 -0.77 -4.31 23.29
CA ALA A 316 -0.72 -2.91 22.83
C ALA A 316 -1.05 -2.79 21.34
N ALA A 317 -0.68 -3.76 20.52
CA ALA A 317 -1.06 -3.78 19.11
C ALA A 317 -2.57 -3.86 18.89
N TYR A 318 -3.30 -4.60 19.73
CA TYR A 318 -4.76 -4.68 19.65
C TYR A 318 -5.42 -3.41 20.20
N SER A 319 -4.95 -2.90 21.34
CA SER A 319 -5.46 -1.68 21.97
C SER A 319 -5.32 -0.45 21.07
N LEU A 320 -4.15 -0.30 20.42
CA LEU A 320 -3.86 0.83 19.54
C LEU A 320 -4.89 1.06 18.43
N VAL A 321 -5.49 -0.02 17.93
CA VAL A 321 -6.45 0.00 16.81
C VAL A 321 -7.82 -0.57 17.23
N PHE A 322 -8.09 -0.62 18.53
CA PHE A 322 -9.35 -1.13 19.10
C PHE A 322 -9.79 -2.49 18.51
N ALA A 323 -8.84 -3.39 18.24
CA ALA A 323 -9.06 -4.63 17.50
C ALA A 323 -9.78 -5.72 18.32
N TYR A 324 -10.98 -5.40 18.79
CA TYR A 324 -11.82 -6.22 19.64
C TYR A 324 -13.21 -6.31 19.01
N GLU A 325 -13.62 -7.50 18.60
CA GLU A 325 -14.92 -7.69 17.95
C GLU A 325 -16.06 -7.36 18.91
N GLY A 326 -17.00 -6.53 18.45
CA GLY A 326 -18.10 -6.02 19.28
C GLY A 326 -17.64 -5.18 20.48
N GLY A 327 -16.38 -4.76 20.51
CA GLY A 327 -15.80 -3.99 21.61
C GLY A 327 -15.54 -4.82 22.87
N ASP A 328 -15.62 -6.15 22.78
CA ASP A 328 -15.32 -7.05 23.87
C ASP A 328 -13.82 -7.38 23.88
N THR A 329 -13.10 -6.89 24.89
CA THR A 329 -11.64 -7.06 24.97
C THR A 329 -11.21 -8.51 25.19
N SER A 330 -12.14 -9.41 25.53
CA SER A 330 -11.91 -10.86 25.55
C SER A 330 -11.95 -11.52 24.16
N ASN A 331 -12.38 -10.79 23.12
CA ASN A 331 -12.46 -11.24 21.74
C ASN A 331 -11.54 -10.44 20.79
N PRO A 332 -10.20 -10.53 20.97
CA PRO A 332 -9.24 -9.84 20.11
C PRO A 332 -9.25 -10.41 18.69
N ASN A 333 -9.26 -9.54 17.67
CA ASN A 333 -9.15 -9.94 16.27
C ASN A 333 -8.45 -8.86 15.44
N PHE A 334 -7.19 -9.13 15.07
CA PHE A 334 -6.39 -8.29 14.19
C PHE A 334 -5.67 -9.16 13.16
N ALA A 335 -5.97 -8.97 11.87
CA ALA A 335 -5.36 -9.70 10.78
C ALA A 335 -3.82 -9.62 10.84
N ALA A 336 -3.14 -10.76 10.76
CA ALA A 336 -1.70 -10.84 10.96
C ALA A 336 -0.90 -10.03 9.91
N GLY A 337 -1.36 -10.00 8.66
CA GLY A 337 -0.78 -9.19 7.58
C GLY A 337 -0.82 -7.70 7.88
N ALA A 338 -2.02 -7.17 8.16
CA ALA A 338 -2.24 -5.77 8.53
C ALA A 338 -1.46 -5.37 9.79
N CYS A 339 -1.50 -6.19 10.85
CA CYS A 339 -0.77 -5.95 12.09
C CYS A 339 0.74 -5.89 11.85
N THR A 340 1.32 -6.92 11.23
CA THR A 340 2.77 -7.00 11.03
C THR A 340 3.28 -5.87 10.15
N ARG A 341 2.54 -5.55 9.07
CA ARG A 341 2.87 -4.44 8.17
C ARG A 341 2.80 -3.09 8.88
N ALA A 342 1.76 -2.84 9.68
CA ALA A 342 1.62 -1.59 10.41
C ALA A 342 2.75 -1.41 11.43
N PHE A 343 3.02 -2.44 12.24
CA PHE A 343 4.08 -2.38 13.25
C PHE A 343 5.49 -2.32 12.66
N ALA A 344 5.74 -3.02 11.55
CA ALA A 344 6.99 -2.88 10.82
C ALA A 344 7.19 -1.43 10.34
N ARG A 345 6.13 -0.77 9.85
CA ARG A 345 6.21 0.64 9.44
C ARG A 345 6.43 1.59 10.62
N ILE A 346 5.70 1.38 11.72
CA ILE A 346 5.84 2.17 12.95
C ILE A 346 7.28 2.10 13.46
N LEU A 347 7.82 0.89 13.62
CA LEU A 347 9.10 0.69 14.32
C LEU A 347 10.33 0.91 13.43
N LEU A 348 10.21 0.63 12.12
CA LEU A 348 11.38 0.52 11.24
C LEU A 348 11.44 1.58 10.14
N THR A 349 10.38 2.38 9.94
CA THR A 349 10.28 3.33 8.82
C THR A 349 9.79 4.72 9.21
N TYR A 350 9.78 5.04 10.52
CA TYR A 350 9.39 6.38 10.97
C TYR A 350 10.44 7.42 10.58
N LYS A 351 9.99 8.65 10.36
CA LYS A 351 10.83 9.78 9.97
C LYS A 351 10.88 10.80 11.08
N ASP A 352 12.08 11.26 11.38
CA ASP A 352 12.41 12.15 12.49
C ASP A 352 12.06 11.55 13.86
N ALA A 353 10.78 11.48 14.26
CA ALA A 353 10.35 10.87 15.52
C ALA A 353 9.30 9.78 15.30
N LEU A 354 9.22 8.81 16.22
CA LEU A 354 8.24 7.71 16.13
C LEU A 354 6.81 8.24 16.06
N LEU A 355 6.49 9.24 16.88
CA LEU A 355 5.15 9.80 17.07
C LEU A 355 5.18 11.32 17.04
N TRP A 356 4.02 11.92 16.79
CA TRP A 356 3.81 13.35 16.67
C TRP A 356 2.46 13.74 17.28
N LYS A 357 2.50 14.63 18.26
CA LYS A 357 1.32 15.23 18.88
C LYS A 357 1.01 16.56 18.22
N MET A 358 -0.27 16.90 18.15
CA MET A 358 -0.71 18.23 17.73
C MET A 358 -0.61 19.21 18.90
N GLU A 359 -0.27 20.46 18.60
CA GLU A 359 -0.15 21.55 19.58
C GLU A 359 -1.50 22.18 19.97
N ALA A 360 -2.56 21.81 19.25
CA ALA A 360 -3.96 22.10 19.57
C ALA A 360 -4.82 20.89 19.15
N GLY A 361 -6.15 21.05 19.11
CA GLY A 361 -7.04 19.96 18.70
C GLY A 361 -6.86 19.55 17.24
N MET A 362 -7.17 18.30 16.90
CA MET A 362 -7.04 17.81 15.52
C MET A 362 -7.93 18.59 14.55
N GLY A 363 -9.12 19.00 14.99
CA GLY A 363 -9.98 19.94 14.27
C GLY A 363 -9.25 21.22 13.85
N ASP A 364 -8.47 21.80 14.76
CA ASP A 364 -7.83 23.09 14.58
C ASP A 364 -6.53 22.99 13.76
N ILE A 365 -5.76 21.91 13.96
CA ILE A 365 -4.47 21.70 13.30
C ILE A 365 -4.61 21.06 11.91
N VAL A 366 -5.59 20.19 11.72
CA VAL A 366 -5.75 19.44 10.46
C VAL A 366 -6.91 19.97 9.65
N PHE A 367 -8.10 20.04 10.24
CA PHE A 367 -9.33 20.28 9.49
C PHE A 367 -9.59 21.75 9.20
N SER A 368 -9.24 22.68 10.10
CA SER A 368 -9.38 24.12 9.85
C SER A 368 -8.49 24.62 8.69
N PRO A 369 -7.18 24.30 8.63
CA PRO A 369 -6.33 24.71 7.51
C PRO A 369 -6.79 24.09 6.19
N LEU A 370 -7.14 22.79 6.19
CA LEU A 370 -7.71 22.14 5.01
C LEU A 370 -9.01 22.81 4.57
N TYR A 371 -9.96 23.05 5.48
CA TYR A 371 -11.23 23.71 5.15
C TYR A 371 -11.00 25.09 4.53
N LEU A 372 -10.17 25.93 5.15
CA LEU A 372 -9.91 27.29 4.68
C LEU A 372 -9.22 27.30 3.31
N VAL A 373 -8.20 26.45 3.10
CA VAL A 373 -7.51 26.34 1.80
C VAL A 373 -8.47 25.84 0.72
N LEU A 374 -9.26 24.79 1.01
CA LEU A 374 -10.20 24.21 0.06
C LEU A 374 -11.34 25.19 -0.29
N LYS A 375 -11.90 25.89 0.72
CA LYS A 375 -12.93 26.93 0.54
C LYS A 375 -12.42 28.08 -0.32
N GLU A 376 -11.23 28.59 -0.02
CA GLU A 376 -10.58 29.68 -0.76
C GLU A 376 -10.28 29.29 -2.22
N LYS A 377 -10.01 28.01 -2.47
CA LYS A 377 -9.86 27.47 -3.82
C LYS A 377 -11.18 27.32 -4.59
N GLY A 378 -12.34 27.50 -3.94
CA GLY A 378 -13.66 27.48 -4.55
C GLY A 378 -14.49 26.21 -4.28
N VAL A 379 -14.09 25.36 -3.33
CA VAL A 379 -14.94 24.24 -2.87
C VAL A 379 -16.11 24.78 -2.07
N LYS A 380 -17.31 24.25 -2.37
CA LYS A 380 -18.53 24.58 -1.65
C LYS A 380 -18.73 23.60 -0.50
N PHE A 381 -19.21 24.09 0.64
CA PHE A 381 -19.52 23.27 1.80
C PHE A 381 -20.98 23.50 2.20
N GLU A 382 -21.75 22.42 2.19
CA GLU A 382 -23.17 22.37 2.54
C GLU A 382 -23.30 21.60 3.86
N PHE A 383 -23.22 22.33 4.97
CA PHE A 383 -23.44 21.82 6.32
C PHE A 383 -24.93 21.53 6.55
N PHE A 384 -25.24 20.76 7.60
CA PHE A 384 -26.61 20.35 7.95
C PHE A 384 -27.32 19.54 6.84
N HIS A 385 -26.57 18.78 6.05
CA HIS A 385 -27.08 17.91 4.99
C HIS A 385 -26.76 16.44 5.30
N LYS A 386 -27.78 15.66 5.64
CA LYS A 386 -27.64 14.25 5.98
C LYS A 386 -28.13 13.38 4.82
N VAL A 387 -27.24 12.53 4.27
CA VAL A 387 -27.60 11.56 3.23
C VAL A 387 -28.53 10.49 3.80
N ARG A 388 -29.61 10.20 3.07
CA ARG A 388 -30.59 9.15 3.38
C ARG A 388 -30.50 7.95 2.45
N ASN A 389 -30.28 8.18 1.15
CA ASN A 389 -30.29 7.10 0.18
C ASN A 389 -29.50 7.46 -1.08
N LEU A 390 -28.82 6.47 -1.65
CA LEU A 390 -28.21 6.48 -2.97
C LEU A 390 -29.04 5.57 -3.87
N LYS A 391 -29.76 6.15 -4.84
CA LYS A 391 -30.61 5.40 -5.76
C LYS A 391 -29.86 5.05 -7.04
N LEU A 392 -30.03 3.82 -7.50
CA LEU A 392 -29.46 3.37 -8.76
C LEU A 392 -30.20 3.95 -9.95
N SER A 393 -29.51 4.06 -11.09
CA SER A 393 -30.15 4.26 -12.38
C SER A 393 -30.94 3.01 -12.79
N ASP A 394 -31.91 3.15 -13.70
CA ASP A 394 -32.74 2.04 -14.19
C ASP A 394 -31.91 0.88 -14.79
N ASP A 395 -30.73 1.18 -15.34
CA ASP A 395 -29.79 0.21 -15.90
C ASP A 395 -28.74 -0.29 -14.88
N HIS A 396 -28.83 0.17 -13.63
CA HIS A 396 -27.92 -0.09 -12.52
C HIS A 396 -26.43 0.20 -12.80
N SER A 397 -26.13 1.04 -13.80
CA SER A 397 -24.75 1.40 -14.16
C SER A 397 -24.16 2.52 -13.29
N GLY A 398 -24.99 3.26 -12.55
CA GLY A 398 -24.59 4.39 -11.73
C GLY A 398 -25.63 4.81 -10.70
N ILE A 399 -25.32 5.88 -9.96
CA ILE A 399 -26.25 6.54 -9.03
C ILE A 399 -27.01 7.63 -9.79
N SER A 400 -28.34 7.56 -9.81
CA SER A 400 -29.22 8.52 -10.49
C SER A 400 -29.65 9.66 -9.56
N GLU A 401 -29.90 9.37 -8.28
CA GLU A 401 -30.38 10.32 -7.29
C GLU A 401 -29.65 10.16 -5.94
N ILE A 402 -29.44 11.28 -5.25
CA ILE A 402 -28.99 11.31 -3.84
C ILE A 402 -30.08 11.98 -3.00
N GLU A 403 -30.70 11.22 -2.11
CA GLU A 403 -31.72 11.74 -1.19
C GLU A 403 -31.06 12.24 0.11
N MET A 404 -31.45 13.43 0.56
CA MET A 404 -30.91 14.08 1.75
C MET A 404 -31.99 14.72 2.61
N ASP A 405 -31.73 14.74 3.92
CA ASP A 405 -32.40 15.56 4.91
C ASP A 405 -31.60 16.85 5.14
N VAL A 406 -32.24 18.00 4.94
CA VAL A 406 -31.73 19.30 5.37
C VAL A 406 -32.17 19.51 6.82
N GLN A 407 -31.21 19.61 7.73
CA GLN A 407 -31.47 19.53 9.16
C GLN A 407 -31.94 20.85 9.76
N GLY A 408 -31.48 21.99 9.23
CA GLY A 408 -31.86 23.32 9.71
C GLY A 408 -31.77 24.39 8.64
N THR A 409 -32.45 25.52 8.87
CA THR A 409 -32.46 26.69 7.98
C THR A 409 -31.47 27.73 8.49
N LEU A 410 -30.63 28.25 7.60
CA LEU A 410 -29.74 29.37 7.91
C LEU A 410 -30.53 30.68 7.98
N LYS A 411 -30.22 31.51 8.96
CA LYS A 411 -30.84 32.83 9.10
C LYS A 411 -30.49 33.72 7.89
N PRO A 412 -31.37 34.66 7.50
CA PRO A 412 -31.11 35.58 6.38
C PRO A 412 -29.79 36.34 6.49
N SER A 413 -29.30 36.62 7.71
CA SER A 413 -28.02 37.28 7.97
C SER A 413 -26.80 36.51 7.47
N CYS A 414 -26.92 35.20 7.24
CA CYS A 414 -25.85 34.33 6.76
C CYS A 414 -25.69 34.38 5.23
N ASN A 415 -26.62 35.03 4.50
CA ASN A 415 -26.63 35.06 3.02
C ASN A 415 -26.49 33.67 2.38
N GLY A 416 -27.09 32.65 3.00
CA GLY A 416 -27.08 31.26 2.52
C GLY A 416 -25.78 30.49 2.77
N VAL A 417 -24.81 31.05 3.51
CA VAL A 417 -23.54 30.37 3.83
C VAL A 417 -23.35 30.28 5.34
N TYR A 418 -23.15 29.07 5.85
CA TYR A 418 -22.78 28.86 7.25
C TYR A 418 -21.27 29.11 7.44
N ASP A 419 -20.92 29.97 8.39
CA ASP A 419 -19.52 30.17 8.79
C ASP A 419 -19.22 29.33 10.04
N PRO A 420 -18.52 28.20 9.92
CA PRO A 420 -18.51 27.18 10.98
C PRO A 420 -17.42 27.39 12.03
N LEU A 421 -16.52 28.35 11.86
CA LEU A 421 -15.33 28.51 12.69
C LEU A 421 -15.50 29.63 13.72
N VAL A 422 -14.83 29.45 14.86
CA VAL A 422 -14.59 30.47 15.88
C VAL A 422 -13.09 30.74 15.98
N TRP A 423 -12.70 31.90 16.51
CA TRP A 423 -11.30 32.27 16.64
C TRP A 423 -10.89 32.25 18.12
N VAL A 424 -9.88 31.45 18.46
CA VAL A 424 -9.31 31.32 19.81
C VAL A 424 -7.81 31.54 19.68
N HIS A 425 -7.26 32.54 20.38
CA HIS A 425 -5.84 32.95 20.22
C HIS A 425 -5.40 33.10 18.75
N ASP A 426 -6.19 33.81 17.94
CA ASP A 426 -5.95 33.99 16.49
C ASP A 426 -5.87 32.69 15.67
N CYS A 427 -6.28 31.55 16.23
CA CYS A 427 -6.38 30.27 15.55
C CYS A 427 -7.84 29.99 15.11
N PRO A 428 -8.07 29.55 13.86
CA PRO A 428 -9.39 29.12 13.40
C PRO A 428 -9.75 27.73 13.98
N CYS A 429 -10.80 27.67 14.79
CA CYS A 429 -11.18 26.48 15.55
C CYS A 429 -12.64 26.08 15.31
N TRP A 430 -12.95 24.80 15.46
CA TRP A 430 -14.33 24.30 15.39
C TRP A 430 -15.01 24.39 16.76
N PRO A 431 -16.24 24.89 16.88
CA PRO A 431 -16.96 24.89 18.17
C PRO A 431 -17.51 23.50 18.52
N SER A 432 -17.61 23.18 19.82
CA SER A 432 -18.18 21.91 20.32
C SER A 432 -19.68 21.75 20.05
N THR A 433 -20.37 22.83 19.69
CA THR A 433 -21.80 22.85 19.34
C THR A 433 -22.00 23.74 18.10
N PRO A 434 -23.12 23.61 17.38
CA PRO A 434 -23.45 24.54 16.31
C PRO A 434 -23.44 25.99 16.80
N LEU A 435 -22.98 26.90 15.94
CA LEU A 435 -23.23 28.34 16.10
C LEU A 435 -24.72 28.64 15.89
N TYR A 436 -25.53 28.42 16.92
CA TYR A 436 -26.99 28.52 16.91
C TYR A 436 -27.51 29.89 16.45
N ASP A 437 -26.72 30.95 16.64
CA ASP A 437 -27.07 32.29 16.17
C ASP A 437 -27.21 32.40 14.65
N GLN A 438 -26.68 31.43 13.89
CA GLN A 438 -26.81 31.35 12.44
C GLN A 438 -27.99 30.48 11.98
N ILE A 439 -28.72 29.82 12.90
CA ILE A 439 -29.71 28.77 12.59
C ILE A 439 -31.09 29.18 13.12
N GLU A 440 -32.13 29.12 12.28
CA GLU A 440 -33.49 29.51 12.69
C GLU A 440 -34.04 28.61 13.81
N GLN A 441 -33.79 27.29 13.73
CA GLN A 441 -34.20 26.30 14.73
C GLN A 441 -33.22 26.18 15.91
N GLY A 442 -32.18 27.03 15.97
CA GLY A 442 -31.09 26.86 16.94
C GLY A 442 -31.55 26.83 18.41
N GLN A 443 -32.51 27.67 18.79
CA GLN A 443 -33.05 27.68 20.16
C GLN A 443 -33.84 26.41 20.48
N ASP A 444 -34.63 25.91 19.52
CA ASP A 444 -35.41 24.67 19.69
C ASP A 444 -34.48 23.46 19.91
N TRP A 445 -33.35 23.41 19.20
CA TRP A 445 -32.36 22.36 19.38
C TRP A 445 -31.71 22.41 20.77
N ILE A 446 -31.42 23.61 21.29
CA ILE A 446 -30.90 23.80 22.65
C ILE A 446 -31.93 23.32 23.68
N ASP A 447 -33.19 23.77 23.55
CA ASP A 447 -34.23 23.52 24.53
C ASP A 447 -34.59 22.01 24.64
N HIS A 448 -34.42 21.26 23.55
CA HIS A 448 -34.72 19.82 23.48
C HIS A 448 -33.47 18.92 23.44
N GLY A 449 -32.26 19.48 23.54
CA GLY A 449 -31.01 18.71 23.53
C GLY A 449 -30.73 17.97 22.21
N LEU A 450 -31.23 18.49 21.08
CA LEU A 450 -31.09 17.87 19.76
C LEU A 450 -29.68 18.08 19.20
N ASN A 451 -29.08 17.01 18.67
CA ASN A 451 -27.75 17.05 18.10
C ASN A 451 -27.79 16.63 16.61
N PRO A 452 -27.51 17.53 15.66
CA PRO A 452 -27.54 17.19 14.25
C PRO A 452 -26.50 16.16 13.81
N GLU A 453 -25.42 15.92 14.56
CA GLU A 453 -24.48 14.83 14.28
C GLU A 453 -24.98 13.47 14.82
N SER A 454 -26.01 13.45 15.68
CA SER A 454 -26.54 12.22 16.27
C SER A 454 -27.40 11.42 15.30
N ALA A 455 -27.22 10.10 15.31
CA ALA A 455 -28.10 9.19 14.56
C ALA A 455 -29.45 8.99 15.26
N TRP A 456 -29.49 9.03 16.60
CA TRP A 456 -30.67 8.72 17.43
C TRP A 456 -31.34 9.93 18.07
N CYS A 457 -30.64 11.05 18.21
CA CYS A 457 -31.18 12.33 18.69
C CYS A 457 -31.00 13.48 17.66
N PRO A 458 -31.28 13.27 16.36
CA PRO A 458 -31.19 14.36 15.38
C PRO A 458 -32.36 15.34 15.51
N PRO A 459 -32.22 16.58 15.00
CA PRO A 459 -33.36 17.43 14.75
C PRO A 459 -34.22 16.88 13.61
N GLU A 460 -35.52 17.19 13.63
CA GLU A 460 -36.41 16.90 12.52
C GLU A 460 -35.98 17.68 11.25
N PRO A 461 -35.97 17.04 10.07
CA PRO A 461 -35.55 17.73 8.86
C PRO A 461 -36.54 18.82 8.46
N VAL A 462 -36.01 20.02 8.21
CA VAL A 462 -36.80 21.17 7.74
C VAL A 462 -37.16 21.03 6.25
N GLN A 463 -36.38 20.24 5.50
CA GLN A 463 -36.61 19.98 4.09
C GLN A 463 -36.03 18.63 3.68
N LYS A 464 -36.71 17.95 2.75
CA LYS A 464 -36.14 16.82 1.98
C LYS A 464 -35.60 17.35 0.65
N LYS A 465 -34.36 17.00 0.32
CA LYS A 465 -33.64 17.44 -0.89
C LYS A 465 -33.24 16.21 -1.69
N THR A 466 -33.42 16.25 -2.99
CA THR A 466 -32.94 15.21 -3.92
C THR A 466 -31.99 15.88 -4.89
N LEU A 467 -30.78 15.35 -5.00
CA LEU A 467 -29.84 15.74 -6.05
C LEU A 467 -30.00 14.76 -7.21
N THR A 468 -29.99 15.25 -8.44
CA THR A 468 -30.20 14.45 -9.65
C THR A 468 -28.95 14.43 -10.53
N MET A 469 -28.60 13.24 -11.05
CA MET A 469 -27.47 13.07 -11.96
C MET A 469 -27.66 13.91 -13.25
N GLY A 470 -26.61 14.61 -13.67
CA GLY A 470 -26.60 15.51 -14.83
C GLY A 470 -27.16 16.91 -14.56
N GLU A 471 -27.92 17.09 -13.47
CA GLU A 471 -28.42 18.40 -13.02
C GLU A 471 -27.60 18.93 -11.85
N ASP A 472 -27.48 18.18 -10.77
CA ASP A 472 -26.82 18.60 -9.53
C ASP A 472 -25.42 18.01 -9.39
N PHE A 473 -25.21 16.80 -9.89
CA PHE A 473 -23.92 16.11 -9.82
C PHE A 473 -23.67 15.27 -11.08
N ASP A 474 -22.40 15.05 -11.35
CA ASP A 474 -21.89 14.21 -12.43
C ASP A 474 -21.18 12.97 -11.89
N GLN A 475 -20.47 13.13 -10.77
CA GLN A 475 -19.76 12.10 -10.02
C GLN A 475 -19.97 12.28 -8.52
N ILE A 476 -19.79 11.19 -7.79
CA ILE A 476 -19.94 11.12 -6.34
C ILE A 476 -18.64 10.60 -5.74
N VAL A 477 -18.17 11.27 -4.69
CA VAL A 477 -17.16 10.71 -3.77
C VAL A 477 -17.87 10.34 -2.47
N LEU A 478 -17.94 9.06 -2.15
CA LEU A 478 -18.55 8.55 -0.93
C LEU A 478 -17.50 8.40 0.17
N GLY A 479 -17.41 9.44 1.01
CA GLY A 479 -16.53 9.50 2.19
C GLY A 479 -17.17 9.07 3.51
N ILE A 480 -18.47 8.72 3.49
CA ILE A 480 -19.22 8.28 4.66
C ILE A 480 -18.73 6.88 5.08
N SER A 481 -18.40 6.70 6.37
CA SER A 481 -17.84 5.46 6.91
C SER A 481 -18.78 4.26 6.76
N ILE A 482 -18.19 3.07 6.59
CA ILE A 482 -18.89 1.81 6.27
C ILE A 482 -20.05 1.44 7.20
N GLY A 483 -19.99 1.83 8.48
CA GLY A 483 -21.08 1.57 9.42
C GLY A 483 -22.41 2.19 9.00
N ALA A 484 -22.40 3.30 8.26
CA ALA A 484 -23.62 3.95 7.77
C ALA A 484 -24.11 3.41 6.42
N ILE A 485 -23.29 2.67 5.68
CA ILE A 485 -23.59 2.16 4.33
C ILE A 485 -24.86 1.29 4.28
N PRO A 486 -25.13 0.38 5.26
CA PRO A 486 -26.39 -0.36 5.31
C PRO A 486 -27.65 0.51 5.29
N HIS A 487 -27.54 1.76 5.72
CA HIS A 487 -28.68 2.67 5.86
C HIS A 487 -28.82 3.64 4.70
N ILE A 488 -27.79 3.82 3.86
CA ILE A 488 -27.79 4.80 2.76
C ILE A 488 -27.57 4.18 1.39
N ALA A 489 -27.20 2.90 1.30
CA ALA A 489 -26.85 2.23 0.04
C ALA A 489 -27.57 0.87 -0.11
N GLY A 490 -28.83 0.80 0.35
CA GLY A 490 -29.60 -0.45 0.35
C GLY A 490 -29.75 -1.09 -1.03
N GLU A 491 -29.96 -0.29 -2.08
CA GLU A 491 -30.05 -0.77 -3.46
C GLU A 491 -28.71 -1.36 -3.97
N LEU A 492 -27.58 -0.73 -3.62
CA LEU A 492 -26.25 -1.20 -4.01
C LEU A 492 -25.96 -2.57 -3.36
N ILE A 493 -26.26 -2.70 -2.07
CA ILE A 493 -26.09 -3.95 -1.31
C ILE A 493 -26.99 -5.06 -1.87
N ALA A 494 -28.21 -4.73 -2.27
CA ALA A 494 -29.15 -5.70 -2.83
C ALA A 494 -28.77 -6.14 -4.25
N HIS A 495 -28.11 -5.27 -5.02
CA HIS A 495 -27.78 -5.50 -6.42
C HIS A 495 -26.39 -6.14 -6.63
N ASP A 496 -25.37 -5.75 -5.86
CA ASP A 496 -23.98 -6.18 -6.05
C ASP A 496 -23.46 -6.95 -4.82
N ASP A 497 -23.23 -8.25 -4.99
CA ASP A 497 -22.71 -9.14 -3.95
C ASP A 497 -21.38 -8.66 -3.35
N ARG A 498 -20.57 -7.87 -4.08
CA ARG A 498 -19.33 -7.31 -3.53
C ARG A 498 -19.62 -6.29 -2.43
N TRP A 499 -20.64 -5.46 -2.60
CA TRP A 499 -21.10 -4.52 -1.56
C TRP A 499 -21.65 -5.25 -0.34
N LYS A 500 -22.48 -6.27 -0.57
CA LYS A 500 -22.98 -7.14 0.49
C LYS A 500 -21.83 -7.78 1.27
N ASN A 501 -20.88 -8.39 0.57
CA ASN A 501 -19.73 -9.04 1.18
C ASN A 501 -18.85 -8.05 1.96
N MET A 502 -18.63 -6.85 1.42
CA MET A 502 -17.86 -5.80 2.11
C MET A 502 -18.52 -5.41 3.43
N VAL A 503 -19.82 -5.10 3.43
CA VAL A 503 -20.59 -4.75 4.64
C VAL A 503 -20.61 -5.90 5.65
N ASP A 504 -20.75 -7.14 5.19
CA ASP A 504 -20.82 -8.30 6.07
C ASP A 504 -19.48 -8.63 6.75
N HIS A 505 -18.34 -8.35 6.10
CA HIS A 505 -17.02 -8.79 6.58
C HIS A 505 -16.11 -7.68 7.08
N VAL A 506 -16.26 -6.44 6.62
CA VAL A 506 -15.49 -5.29 7.11
C VAL A 506 -16.18 -4.72 8.35
N LYS A 507 -15.76 -5.23 9.52
CA LYS A 507 -16.40 -4.94 10.80
C LYS A 507 -16.05 -3.55 11.33
N THR A 508 -16.87 -3.07 12.26
CA THR A 508 -16.66 -1.81 12.98
C THR A 508 -16.95 -1.98 14.47
N VAL A 509 -16.41 -1.11 15.31
CA VAL A 509 -16.59 -1.15 16.77
C VAL A 509 -16.91 0.22 17.37
N GLN A 510 -17.71 0.27 18.43
CA GLN A 510 -17.85 1.48 19.26
C GLN A 510 -16.54 1.79 19.98
N THR A 511 -16.29 3.08 20.18
CA THR A 511 -15.18 3.55 21.01
C THR A 511 -15.68 4.54 22.03
N GLN A 512 -14.87 4.78 23.05
CA GLN A 512 -15.13 5.77 24.09
C GLN A 512 -13.87 6.56 24.38
N ALA A 513 -14.05 7.80 24.83
CA ALA A 513 -12.97 8.68 25.21
C ALA A 513 -13.36 9.55 26.41
N CYS A 514 -12.37 9.95 27.19
CA CYS A 514 -12.54 10.96 28.22
C CYS A 514 -11.30 11.81 28.39
N GLN A 515 -11.50 13.01 28.94
CA GLN A 515 -10.43 13.97 29.18
C GLN A 515 -10.58 14.56 30.58
N PHE A 516 -9.48 14.59 31.32
CA PHE A 516 -9.39 15.14 32.67
C PHE A 516 -8.42 16.31 32.70
N TRP A 517 -8.86 17.43 33.29
CA TRP A 517 -8.03 18.61 33.53
C TRP A 517 -7.63 18.66 34.99
N PHE A 518 -6.33 18.72 35.27
CA PHE A 518 -5.79 18.70 36.63
C PHE A 518 -5.16 20.03 37.01
N ASN A 519 -5.25 20.34 38.30
CA ASN A 519 -4.62 21.52 38.89
C ASN A 519 -3.19 21.26 39.39
N GLN A 520 -2.62 20.10 39.08
CA GLN A 520 -1.26 19.67 39.36
C GLN A 520 -0.59 19.22 38.07
N THR A 521 0.74 19.30 38.00
CA THR A 521 1.46 18.73 36.87
C THR A 521 1.43 17.20 36.94
N THR A 522 1.59 16.54 35.80
CA THR A 522 1.72 15.07 35.73
C THR A 522 2.88 14.55 36.58
N ASN A 523 3.91 15.37 36.78
CA ASN A 523 5.05 15.07 37.64
C ASN A 523 4.70 15.11 39.12
N ASP A 524 3.99 16.16 39.55
CA ASP A 524 3.54 16.29 40.95
C ASP A 524 2.62 15.14 41.33
N MET A 525 1.76 14.73 40.39
CA MET A 525 0.87 13.58 40.53
C MET A 525 1.62 12.23 40.59
N GLY A 526 2.92 12.21 40.29
CA GLY A 526 3.80 11.06 40.55
C GLY A 526 4.02 10.14 39.36
N TRP A 527 3.72 10.58 38.13
CA TRP A 527 4.07 9.81 36.94
C TRP A 527 5.60 9.75 36.81
N GLU A 528 6.12 8.52 36.85
CA GLU A 528 7.53 8.21 36.67
C GLU A 528 7.64 7.22 35.50
N PRO A 529 8.20 7.63 34.34
CA PRO A 529 8.51 6.66 33.30
C PRO A 529 9.57 5.71 33.86
N TRP A 530 9.19 4.47 34.16
CA TRP A 530 10.16 3.47 34.63
C TRP A 530 11.21 3.26 33.53
N TYR A 531 12.45 3.63 33.83
CA TYR A 531 13.56 3.64 32.89
C TYR A 531 14.77 2.92 33.51
N PRO A 532 15.19 1.79 32.93
CA PRO A 532 16.61 1.49 32.93
C PRO A 532 17.02 0.93 31.56
N ALA A 533 17.16 1.78 30.54
CA ALA A 533 18.05 1.42 29.43
C ALA A 533 19.41 2.07 29.71
N PRO A 534 20.46 1.29 30.02
CA PRO A 534 21.79 1.83 30.25
C PRO A 534 22.30 2.52 28.97
N GLY A 535 22.67 3.80 29.09
CA GLY A 535 23.26 4.57 27.99
C GLY A 535 22.34 5.55 27.25
N ALA A 536 21.06 5.71 27.59
CA ALA A 536 20.39 6.96 27.21
C ALA A 536 20.88 8.10 28.10
N GLY A 537 21.12 9.25 27.47
CA GLY A 537 21.53 10.47 28.15
C GLY A 537 20.44 11.05 29.05
N GLU A 538 20.08 12.30 28.84
CA GLU A 538 19.12 13.05 29.67
C GLU A 538 17.80 12.30 29.85
N THR A 539 17.27 12.30 31.09
CA THR A 539 15.92 11.83 31.39
C THR A 539 14.93 12.59 30.51
N PRO A 540 14.19 11.94 29.61
CA PRO A 540 13.26 12.65 28.74
C PRO A 540 12.16 13.34 29.55
N PRO A 541 11.59 14.45 29.05
CA PRO A 541 10.53 15.18 29.74
C PRO A 541 9.34 14.25 30.02
N ARG A 542 8.91 14.20 31.28
CA ARG A 542 7.81 13.34 31.74
C ARG A 542 6.44 13.71 31.15
N GLU A 543 6.29 14.95 30.68
CA GLU A 543 5.12 15.53 29.96
C GLU A 543 4.96 14.98 28.51
N GLN A 544 5.44 13.75 28.29
CA GLN A 544 5.41 13.04 27.02
C GLN A 544 4.79 11.64 27.16
N ALA A 545 4.06 11.38 28.25
CA ALA A 545 3.45 10.07 28.47
C ALA A 545 2.50 9.67 27.33
N LEU A 546 2.72 8.48 26.79
CA LEU A 546 1.76 7.73 25.98
C LEU A 546 1.81 6.29 26.44
N VAL A 547 0.71 5.81 27.00
CA VAL A 547 0.60 4.50 27.62
C VAL A 547 -0.49 3.71 26.91
N GLY A 548 -0.18 2.46 26.54
CA GLY A 548 -1.16 1.51 26.02
C GLY A 548 -1.15 0.18 26.77
N ALA A 549 -2.10 -0.69 26.42
CA ALA A 549 -2.26 -2.04 26.98
C ALA A 549 -2.47 -2.09 28.51
N TYR A 550 -3.11 -1.06 29.07
CA TYR A 550 -3.54 -1.06 30.46
C TYR A 550 -4.92 -1.72 30.65
N GLU A 551 -5.50 -1.60 31.84
CA GLU A 551 -6.80 -2.12 32.21
C GLU A 551 -7.92 -1.65 31.26
N SER A 552 -8.79 -2.58 30.86
CA SER A 552 -9.98 -2.28 30.08
C SER A 552 -11.04 -1.56 30.93
N PRO A 553 -11.94 -0.75 30.36
CA PRO A 553 -12.19 -0.58 28.92
C PRO A 553 -11.54 0.69 28.30
N LEU A 554 -10.70 1.39 29.05
CA LEU A 554 -9.98 2.60 28.64
C LEU A 554 -8.48 2.36 28.82
N ASP A 555 -7.95 1.50 27.96
CA ASP A 555 -6.63 0.86 28.08
C ASP A 555 -5.47 1.72 27.55
N THR A 556 -5.78 2.92 27.06
CA THR A 556 -4.84 3.86 26.45
C THR A 556 -4.97 5.24 27.07
N TRP A 557 -3.84 5.83 27.46
CA TRP A 557 -3.72 7.17 28.06
C TRP A 557 -2.62 7.98 27.36
N SER A 558 -2.85 9.26 27.15
CA SER A 558 -1.79 10.21 26.86
C SER A 558 -1.89 11.48 27.71
N ASP A 559 -0.74 11.96 28.17
CA ASP A 559 -0.59 13.32 28.68
C ASP A 559 -0.73 14.31 27.52
N MET A 560 -1.66 15.25 27.60
CA MET A 560 -1.92 16.25 26.57
C MET A 560 -1.66 17.66 27.07
N THR A 561 -0.78 17.82 28.06
CA THR A 561 -0.44 19.12 28.68
C THR A 561 0.03 20.14 27.65
N GLN A 562 0.61 19.71 26.53
CA GLN A 562 1.07 20.60 25.46
C GLN A 562 -0.06 21.40 24.80
N VAL A 563 -1.34 21.01 24.94
CA VAL A 563 -2.46 21.77 24.34
C VAL A 563 -3.02 22.86 25.25
N ILE A 564 -2.64 22.91 26.54
CA ILE A 564 -3.11 23.96 27.47
C ILE A 564 -2.89 25.38 26.93
N PRO A 565 -1.74 25.73 26.30
CA PRO A 565 -1.54 27.06 25.72
C PRO A 565 -2.52 27.41 24.59
N ALA A 566 -3.14 26.41 23.95
CA ALA A 566 -4.17 26.60 22.94
C ALA A 566 -5.58 26.82 23.55
N GLU A 567 -5.74 26.63 24.86
CA GLU A 567 -6.99 26.85 25.61
C GLU A 567 -6.96 28.24 26.31
N GLU A 568 -8.12 28.72 26.77
CA GLU A 568 -8.31 30.04 27.42
C GLU A 568 -8.78 29.90 28.87
N TRP A 569 -8.06 29.12 29.67
CA TRP A 569 -8.39 28.95 31.09
C TRP A 569 -8.17 30.24 31.89
N PRO A 570 -9.11 30.62 32.77
CA PRO A 570 -8.85 31.66 33.76
C PRO A 570 -7.69 31.26 34.68
N THR A 571 -6.77 32.18 34.98
CA THR A 571 -5.61 31.91 35.86
C THR A 571 -6.03 31.32 37.21
N SER A 572 -7.24 31.63 37.70
CA SER A 572 -7.79 31.08 38.95
C SER A 572 -8.05 29.58 38.92
N GLN A 573 -8.25 28.97 37.74
CA GLN A 573 -8.49 27.53 37.61
C GLN A 573 -7.20 26.71 37.71
N ASN A 574 -6.04 27.34 37.49
CA ASN A 574 -4.72 26.74 37.63
C ASN A 574 -4.57 25.37 36.93
N VAL A 575 -5.02 25.25 35.69
CA VAL A 575 -4.85 24.02 34.90
C VAL A 575 -3.36 23.80 34.63
N GLN A 576 -2.83 22.65 35.04
CA GLN A 576 -1.40 22.33 34.97
C GLN A 576 -1.11 21.06 34.17
N SER A 577 -2.07 20.15 34.02
CA SER A 577 -1.93 18.99 33.12
C SER A 577 -3.27 18.51 32.60
N ILE A 578 -3.24 17.75 31.51
CA ILE A 578 -4.41 17.18 30.85
C ILE A 578 -4.14 15.71 30.56
N ALA A 579 -5.09 14.84 30.89
CA ALA A 579 -5.02 13.41 30.58
C ALA A 579 -6.15 12.99 29.64
N TYR A 580 -5.79 12.42 28.49
CA TYR A 580 -6.75 11.87 27.53
C TYR A 580 -6.73 10.35 27.59
N PHE A 581 -7.88 9.73 27.77
CA PHE A 581 -8.05 8.28 27.69
C PHE A 581 -8.94 7.89 26.53
N CYS A 582 -8.68 6.73 25.95
CA CYS A 582 -9.58 6.10 24.99
C CYS A 582 -9.52 4.57 25.08
N GLY A 583 -10.51 3.92 24.50
CA GLY A 583 -10.58 2.47 24.41
C GLY A 583 -11.79 2.00 23.62
N ALA A 584 -11.85 0.68 23.38
CA ALA A 584 -13.04 0.06 22.81
C ALA A 584 -14.21 0.15 23.80
N MET A 585 -15.41 0.35 23.26
CA MET A 585 -16.64 0.30 24.03
C MET A 585 -17.42 -0.91 23.55
N LYS A 586 -17.80 -1.79 24.49
CA LYS A 586 -18.61 -2.96 24.17
C LYS A 586 -19.95 -2.52 23.58
N ASP A 587 -20.31 -3.10 22.44
CA ASP A 587 -21.60 -2.86 21.80
C ASP A 587 -22.74 -3.25 22.76
N ASP A 588 -23.81 -2.46 22.80
CA ASP A 588 -25.02 -2.83 23.54
C ASP A 588 -25.70 -4.03 22.88
N ASP A 589 -26.23 -4.96 23.68
CA ASP A 589 -26.99 -6.12 23.17
C ASP A 589 -28.26 -5.68 22.41
N THR A 590 -28.72 -4.44 22.64
CA THR A 590 -29.96 -3.85 22.13
C THR A 590 -29.75 -2.46 21.52
N ILE A 591 -28.92 -2.34 20.48
CA ILE A 591 -28.81 -1.11 19.69
C ILE A 591 -30.13 -0.83 18.94
N PRO A 592 -30.77 0.34 19.12
CA PRO A 592 -32.01 0.61 18.42
C PRO A 592 -31.84 0.76 16.90
N PRO A 593 -32.82 0.29 16.10
CA PRO A 593 -32.71 0.30 14.64
C PRO A 593 -32.71 1.73 14.07
N LEU A 594 -32.06 1.88 12.92
CA LEU A 594 -32.06 3.12 12.13
C LEU A 594 -32.98 2.98 10.90
N PRO A 595 -33.72 4.04 10.51
CA PRO A 595 -33.83 5.34 11.18
C PRO A 595 -34.65 5.24 12.48
N PRO A 596 -34.27 5.95 13.55
CA PRO A 596 -34.89 5.77 14.86
C PRO A 596 -36.11 6.68 15.06
N PRO A 597 -37.14 6.26 15.81
CA PRO A 597 -38.18 7.15 16.30
C PRO A 597 -37.64 7.98 17.49
N ASN A 598 -37.00 9.13 17.22
CA ASN A 598 -36.38 10.07 18.18
C ASN A 598 -36.06 9.47 19.57
N GLN A 599 -34.89 8.87 19.69
CA GLN A 599 -34.48 8.08 20.85
C GLN A 599 -33.29 8.70 21.58
N CYS A 600 -33.40 9.98 21.96
CA CYS A 600 -32.37 10.69 22.72
C CYS A 600 -31.94 9.96 24.00
N GLY A 601 -32.86 9.26 24.67
CA GLY A 601 -32.55 8.47 25.87
C GLY A 601 -31.52 7.36 25.65
N PHE A 602 -31.39 6.79 24.44
CA PHE A 602 -30.32 5.84 24.13
C PHE A 602 -28.95 6.52 24.12
N VAL A 603 -28.85 7.72 23.53
CA VAL A 603 -27.61 8.50 23.50
C VAL A 603 -27.18 8.90 24.91
N GLU A 604 -28.13 9.32 25.74
CA GLU A 604 -27.90 9.63 27.16
C GLU A 604 -27.40 8.41 27.93
N GLN A 605 -28.06 7.26 27.77
CA GLN A 605 -27.66 6.00 28.41
C GLN A 605 -26.24 5.57 28.02
N GLU A 606 -25.88 5.63 26.73
CA GLU A 606 -24.54 5.26 26.26
C GLU A 606 -23.49 6.27 26.73
N THR A 607 -23.81 7.55 26.79
CA THR A 607 -22.92 8.59 27.34
C THR A 607 -22.66 8.35 28.82
N GLU A 608 -23.70 8.03 29.61
CA GLU A 608 -23.55 7.66 31.01
C GLU A 608 -22.76 6.35 31.18
N ARG A 609 -22.87 5.38 30.26
CA ARG A 609 -22.03 4.18 30.26
C ARG A 609 -20.55 4.52 30.05
N ALA A 610 -20.22 5.39 29.10
CA ALA A 610 -18.85 5.86 28.88
C ALA A 610 -18.31 6.64 30.10
N LYS A 611 -19.16 7.45 30.74
CA LYS A 611 -18.82 8.15 31.98
C LYS A 611 -18.56 7.18 33.14
N ALA A 612 -19.40 6.16 33.32
CA ALA A 612 -19.22 5.13 34.35
C ALA A 612 -17.90 4.35 34.15
N ASN A 613 -17.61 3.95 32.91
CA ASN A 613 -16.34 3.31 32.55
C ASN A 613 -15.13 4.21 32.86
N SER A 614 -15.25 5.51 32.59
CA SER A 614 -14.20 6.49 32.86
C SER A 614 -13.98 6.72 34.36
N LYS A 615 -15.07 6.74 35.15
CA LYS A 615 -14.99 6.86 36.60
C LYS A 615 -14.30 5.66 37.24
N ALA A 616 -14.50 4.46 36.72
CA ALA A 616 -13.83 3.25 37.21
C ALA A 616 -12.30 3.39 37.19
N ILE A 617 -11.72 4.02 36.16
CA ILE A 617 -10.29 4.35 36.16
C ILE A 617 -9.91 5.20 37.36
N LEU A 618 -10.67 6.28 37.60
CA LEU A 618 -10.39 7.23 38.67
C LEU A 618 -10.57 6.63 40.07
N THR A 619 -11.44 5.63 40.24
CA THR A 619 -11.74 5.05 41.55
C THR A 619 -10.97 3.77 41.85
N GLU A 620 -10.50 3.05 40.83
CA GLU A 620 -9.96 1.69 40.99
C GLU A 620 -8.56 1.49 40.39
N HIS A 621 -8.12 2.35 39.46
CA HIS A 621 -6.96 2.06 38.61
C HIS A 621 -5.94 3.19 38.46
N ILE A 622 -5.97 4.25 39.29
CA ILE A 622 -5.04 5.38 39.12
C ILE A 622 -3.61 5.11 39.58
N ARG A 623 -3.39 4.12 40.46
CA ARG A 623 -2.12 3.92 41.16
C ARG A 623 -0.90 3.85 40.23
N PRO A 624 -0.93 3.12 39.09
CA PRO A 624 0.23 3.04 38.21
C PRO A 624 0.53 4.34 37.46
N PHE A 625 -0.44 5.25 37.37
CA PHE A 625 -0.29 6.54 36.68
C PHE A 625 0.10 7.66 37.64
N TRP A 626 -0.66 7.82 38.72
CA TRP A 626 -0.61 9.01 39.57
C TRP A 626 -0.64 8.67 41.07
N PRO A 627 0.38 7.98 41.59
CA PRO A 627 0.41 7.53 42.97
C PRO A 627 0.35 8.68 43.99
N ASN A 628 0.84 9.87 43.66
CA ASN A 628 0.81 11.03 44.56
C ASN A 628 -0.52 11.79 44.53
N ALA A 629 -1.35 11.54 43.50
CA ALA A 629 -2.70 12.10 43.40
C ALA A 629 -3.77 11.19 44.04
N ALA A 630 -3.36 10.11 44.72
CA ALA A 630 -4.28 9.17 45.35
C ALA A 630 -4.83 9.66 46.69
N GLN A 631 -5.98 9.09 47.10
CA GLN A 631 -6.56 9.36 48.41
C GLN A 631 -5.68 8.76 49.53
N PRO A 632 -5.52 9.43 50.70
CA PRO A 632 -4.67 8.93 51.79
C PRO A 632 -4.99 7.53 52.32
N GLY A 633 -6.23 7.05 52.13
CA GLY A 633 -6.69 5.73 52.56
C GLY A 633 -6.93 4.73 51.43
N ASN A 634 -6.81 5.14 50.17
CA ASN A 634 -7.00 4.27 49.01
C ASN A 634 -6.03 4.66 47.89
N PRO A 635 -4.91 3.93 47.72
CA PRO A 635 -3.89 4.27 46.72
C PRO A 635 -4.35 4.07 45.28
N ASN A 636 -5.50 3.42 45.07
CA ASN A 636 -6.08 3.16 43.75
C ASN A 636 -7.16 4.17 43.34
N ALA A 637 -7.58 5.05 44.26
CA ALA A 637 -8.61 6.06 44.01
C ALA A 637 -8.03 7.48 44.00
N LEU A 638 -8.46 8.29 43.03
CA LEU A 638 -8.06 9.67 42.84
C LEU A 638 -8.54 10.55 44.00
N ASN A 639 -7.67 11.43 44.46
CA ASN A 639 -8.07 12.60 45.22
C ASN A 639 -8.77 13.60 44.30
N TRP A 640 -10.11 13.66 44.38
CA TRP A 640 -10.93 14.51 43.51
C TRP A 640 -10.57 16.01 43.52
N ASP A 641 -9.92 16.50 44.58
CA ASP A 641 -9.50 17.90 44.68
C ASP A 641 -8.44 18.29 43.63
N VAL A 642 -7.79 17.30 43.01
CA VAL A 642 -6.83 17.54 41.92
C VAL A 642 -7.51 17.84 40.57
N LEU A 643 -8.79 17.50 40.41
CA LEU A 643 -9.56 17.83 39.20
C LEU A 643 -9.97 19.30 39.22
N VAL A 644 -9.84 19.93 38.05
CA VAL A 644 -10.31 21.30 37.79
C VAL A 644 -11.82 21.28 37.58
N ASP A 645 -12.54 22.12 38.32
CA ASP A 645 -13.98 22.31 38.18
C ASP A 645 -14.33 23.78 38.44
N SER A 646 -14.80 24.46 37.40
CA SER A 646 -15.19 25.87 37.46
C SER A 646 -16.52 26.10 38.18
N SER A 647 -17.34 25.06 38.39
CA SER A 647 -18.61 25.16 39.12
C SER A 647 -18.42 25.18 40.65
N GLY A 648 -17.23 24.79 41.14
CA GLY A 648 -16.91 24.77 42.56
C GLY A 648 -17.47 23.57 43.32
N ALA A 649 -17.76 22.46 42.64
CA ALA A 649 -18.19 21.22 43.28
C ALA A 649 -17.06 20.59 44.12
N SER A 650 -17.43 19.61 44.95
CA SER A 650 -16.52 18.92 45.87
C SER A 650 -16.63 17.40 45.73
N GLY A 651 -15.52 16.71 46.05
CA GLY A 651 -15.45 15.26 45.94
C GLY A 651 -15.76 14.76 44.51
N GLU A 652 -16.43 13.61 44.42
CA GLU A 652 -16.73 12.96 43.14
C GLU A 652 -17.50 13.83 42.15
N ALA A 653 -18.32 14.79 42.62
CA ALA A 653 -19.09 15.67 41.75
C ALA A 653 -18.21 16.50 40.79
N ARG A 654 -16.91 16.68 41.09
CA ARG A 654 -15.95 17.31 40.18
C ARG A 654 -15.75 16.56 38.86
N SER A 655 -16.07 15.26 38.83
CA SER A 655 -16.08 14.47 37.61
C SER A 655 -17.10 14.97 36.59
N ASP A 656 -18.19 15.60 37.02
CA ASP A 656 -19.25 16.09 36.12
C ASP A 656 -18.79 17.28 35.26
N ALA A 657 -17.73 17.98 35.68
CA ALA A 657 -17.11 19.05 34.89
C ALA A 657 -16.15 18.53 33.80
N GLN A 658 -15.82 17.24 33.81
CA GLN A 658 -14.86 16.62 32.87
C GLN A 658 -15.54 16.21 31.56
N TYR A 659 -14.76 15.84 30.55
CA TYR A 659 -15.30 15.49 29.23
C TYR A 659 -15.38 13.97 29.05
N PHE A 660 -16.52 13.47 28.60
CA PHE A 660 -16.77 12.05 28.31
C PHE A 660 -17.49 11.93 26.97
N ARG A 661 -17.15 10.89 26.20
CA ARG A 661 -17.72 10.67 24.88
C ARG A 661 -17.91 9.17 24.60
N ALA A 662 -19.10 8.83 24.11
CA ALA A 662 -19.41 7.54 23.51
C ALA A 662 -19.55 7.69 21.98
N ASN A 663 -18.71 7.01 21.21
CA ASN A 663 -18.71 7.04 19.74
C ASN A 663 -19.59 5.92 19.20
N ILE A 664 -20.91 6.15 19.26
CA ILE A 664 -21.93 5.14 18.96
C ILE A 664 -22.50 5.23 17.56
N ALA A 665 -22.44 6.41 16.91
CA ALA A 665 -23.07 6.59 15.62
C ALA A 665 -22.38 5.73 14.54
N PRO A 666 -23.11 5.20 13.55
CA PRO A 666 -22.50 4.32 12.55
C PRO A 666 -21.34 4.95 11.77
N THR A 667 -21.33 6.27 11.64
CA THR A 667 -20.25 7.04 11.01
C THR A 667 -19.01 7.20 11.90
N GLU A 668 -19.18 7.13 13.22
CA GLU A 668 -18.13 7.33 14.24
C GLU A 668 -17.38 6.04 14.58
N ARG A 669 -18.05 4.88 14.45
CA ARG A 669 -17.48 3.56 14.77
C ARG A 669 -16.13 3.34 14.10
N TYR A 670 -15.14 2.84 14.86
CA TYR A 670 -13.81 2.55 14.33
C TYR A 670 -13.88 1.37 13.34
N VAL A 671 -13.14 1.44 12.23
CA VAL A 671 -13.15 0.40 11.18
C VAL A 671 -12.06 -0.61 11.47
N LEU A 672 -12.46 -1.87 11.69
CA LEU A 672 -11.57 -2.95 12.10
C LEU A 672 -10.88 -3.62 10.92
N SER A 673 -9.74 -4.24 11.21
CA SER A 673 -8.95 -5.05 10.27
C SER A 673 -8.97 -6.50 10.73
N VAL A 674 -10.17 -7.06 10.84
CA VAL A 674 -10.38 -8.44 11.31
C VAL A 674 -9.83 -9.44 10.29
N LYS A 675 -9.37 -10.59 10.77
CA LYS A 675 -8.80 -11.64 9.93
C LYS A 675 -9.72 -12.03 8.78
N GLY A 676 -9.15 -12.15 7.58
CA GLY A 676 -9.85 -12.50 6.35
C GLY A 676 -10.76 -11.42 5.75
N SER A 677 -10.85 -10.22 6.34
CA SER A 677 -11.73 -9.15 5.83
C SER A 677 -11.14 -8.36 4.65
N THR A 678 -9.82 -8.29 4.54
CA THR A 678 -9.11 -7.43 3.57
C THR A 678 -9.56 -7.64 2.12
N LYS A 679 -9.75 -8.90 1.70
CA LYS A 679 -10.19 -9.27 0.34
C LYS A 679 -11.59 -8.77 -0.04
N TYR A 680 -12.39 -8.35 0.94
CA TYR A 680 -13.74 -7.82 0.70
C TYR A 680 -13.78 -6.29 0.65
N ARG A 681 -12.67 -5.62 0.93
CA ARG A 681 -12.57 -4.17 0.81
C ARG A 681 -12.47 -3.81 -0.67
N LEU A 682 -13.44 -3.05 -1.17
CA LEU A 682 -13.37 -2.51 -2.53
C LEU A 682 -12.27 -1.45 -2.64
N HIS A 683 -11.57 -1.40 -3.77
CA HIS A 683 -10.70 -0.28 -4.08
C HIS A 683 -11.52 1.01 -4.29
N PRO A 684 -10.97 2.19 -3.98
CA PRO A 684 -11.60 3.49 -4.23
C PRO A 684 -12.26 3.65 -5.61
N GLY A 685 -11.61 3.19 -6.68
CA GLY A 685 -12.10 3.25 -8.05
C GLY A 685 -12.99 2.08 -8.51
N GLU A 686 -13.18 1.05 -7.68
CA GLU A 686 -13.82 -0.22 -8.08
C GLU A 686 -15.20 -0.44 -7.46
N SER A 687 -15.96 0.65 -7.25
CA SER A 687 -17.31 0.60 -6.68
C SER A 687 -18.30 -0.25 -7.47
N GLY A 688 -18.04 -0.50 -8.77
CA GLY A 688 -18.98 -1.12 -9.70
C GLY A 688 -19.92 -0.16 -10.42
N TYR A 689 -19.90 1.12 -10.05
CA TYR A 689 -20.83 2.13 -10.56
C TYR A 689 -20.05 3.29 -11.20
N GLY A 690 -20.38 3.63 -12.44
CA GLY A 690 -19.56 4.50 -13.30
C GLY A 690 -19.41 5.96 -12.84
N ASN A 691 -20.19 6.38 -11.84
CA ASN A 691 -20.13 7.72 -11.26
C ASN A 691 -19.92 7.73 -9.74
N LEU A 692 -19.56 6.60 -9.12
CA LEU A 692 -19.34 6.49 -7.67
C LEU A 692 -17.89 6.09 -7.37
N VAL A 693 -17.19 6.93 -6.62
CA VAL A 693 -15.84 6.69 -6.12
C VAL A 693 -15.89 6.61 -4.60
N LEU A 694 -15.13 5.69 -4.00
CA LEU A 694 -15.16 5.42 -2.56
C LEU A 694 -13.94 6.06 -1.88
N ALA A 695 -14.10 6.59 -0.67
CA ALA A 695 -13.00 7.15 0.09
C ALA A 695 -13.14 6.87 1.59
N GLY A 696 -12.06 6.43 2.22
CA GLY A 696 -11.97 6.22 3.67
C GLY A 696 -11.27 4.93 4.06
N THR A 697 -11.00 4.77 5.36
CA THR A 697 -10.26 3.61 5.91
C THR A 697 -10.94 2.26 5.72
N TRP A 698 -12.15 2.23 5.18
CA TRP A 698 -12.94 1.03 4.90
C TRP A 698 -12.75 0.50 3.47
N THR A 699 -12.15 1.27 2.57
CA THR A 699 -11.71 0.78 1.25
C THR A 699 -10.40 0.01 1.36
N TYR A 700 -10.03 -0.71 0.31
CA TYR A 700 -8.69 -1.30 0.22
C TYR A 700 -7.65 -0.18 0.13
N ASN A 701 -6.53 -0.37 0.81
CA ASN A 701 -5.28 0.37 0.61
C ASN A 701 -4.11 -0.48 1.12
N PRO A 702 -2.86 -0.27 0.68
CA PRO A 702 -1.73 -1.10 1.09
C PRO A 702 -1.42 -1.13 2.60
N LEU A 703 -2.03 -0.31 3.46
CA LEU A 703 -1.88 -0.39 4.91
C LEU A 703 -3.00 -1.23 5.55
N ASN A 704 -4.25 -1.06 5.10
CA ASN A 704 -5.47 -1.74 5.56
C ASN A 704 -5.60 -1.74 7.10
N VAL A 705 -5.36 -0.58 7.74
CA VAL A 705 -5.57 -0.35 9.17
C VAL A 705 -6.36 0.95 9.37
N GLY A 706 -7.21 1.03 10.39
CA GLY A 706 -8.00 2.22 10.68
C GLY A 706 -7.16 3.40 11.19
N CYS A 707 -6.53 4.16 10.30
CA CYS A 707 -5.73 5.30 10.71
C CYS A 707 -5.75 6.46 9.70
N VAL A 708 -5.17 7.60 10.11
CA VAL A 708 -5.04 8.82 9.30
C VAL A 708 -4.35 8.52 7.97
N GLU A 709 -3.20 7.84 8.00
CA GLU A 709 -2.45 7.52 6.78
C GLU A 709 -3.27 6.66 5.81
N ALA A 710 -3.96 5.63 6.30
CA ALA A 710 -4.82 4.80 5.45
C ALA A 710 -5.99 5.60 4.84
N ALA A 711 -6.57 6.54 5.60
CA ALA A 711 -7.62 7.42 5.09
C ALA A 711 -7.11 8.33 3.96
N VAL A 712 -5.91 8.90 4.12
CA VAL A 712 -5.28 9.75 3.11
C VAL A 712 -4.86 8.92 1.90
N MET A 713 -4.28 7.74 2.08
CA MET A 713 -3.95 6.83 0.97
C MET A 713 -5.19 6.49 0.14
N SER A 714 -6.30 6.12 0.80
CA SER A 714 -7.59 5.88 0.15
C SER A 714 -8.09 7.11 -0.61
N GLY A 715 -8.01 8.30 -0.01
CA GLY A 715 -8.44 9.53 -0.66
C GLY A 715 -7.58 9.94 -1.86
N LEU A 716 -6.26 9.76 -1.81
CA LEU A 716 -5.38 10.03 -2.96
C LEU A 716 -5.63 9.05 -4.12
N GLU A 717 -5.93 7.79 -3.82
CA GLU A 717 -6.35 6.81 -4.83
C GLU A 717 -7.75 7.15 -5.39
N ALA A 718 -8.68 7.58 -4.56
CA ALA A 718 -9.99 8.11 -4.98
C ALA A 718 -9.84 9.34 -5.89
N ALA A 719 -8.92 10.25 -5.60
CA ALA A 719 -8.65 11.42 -6.42
C ALA A 719 -8.20 11.02 -7.83
N THR A 720 -7.33 10.01 -7.91
CA THR A 720 -6.87 9.44 -9.19
C THR A 720 -8.07 8.86 -9.95
N ALA A 721 -8.92 8.07 -9.30
CA ALA A 721 -10.12 7.50 -9.93
C ALA A 721 -11.10 8.58 -10.44
N VAL A 722 -11.32 9.67 -9.67
CA VAL A 722 -12.15 10.81 -10.12
C VAL A 722 -11.56 11.47 -11.37
N ILE A 723 -10.25 11.76 -11.37
CA ILE A 723 -9.56 12.38 -12.50
C ILE A 723 -9.61 11.46 -13.72
N GLU A 724 -9.38 10.16 -13.56
CA GLU A 724 -9.45 9.17 -14.63
C GLU A 724 -10.86 9.06 -15.21
N ASN A 725 -11.89 8.96 -14.36
CA ASN A 725 -13.28 8.95 -14.79
C ASN A 725 -13.67 10.25 -15.52
N SER A 726 -13.11 11.39 -15.11
CA SER A 726 -13.30 12.68 -15.79
C SER A 726 -12.59 12.73 -17.14
N ASN A 727 -11.36 12.23 -17.21
CA ASN A 727 -10.63 12.11 -18.47
C ASN A 727 -11.34 11.13 -19.41
N GLN A 728 -11.93 10.06 -18.91
CA GLN A 728 -12.79 9.17 -19.70
C GLN A 728 -14.08 9.86 -20.18
N ARG A 729 -14.57 10.93 -19.52
CA ARG A 729 -15.69 11.78 -19.97
C ARG A 729 -15.28 12.95 -20.88
N ARG A 730 -14.05 13.47 -20.78
CA ARG A 730 -13.51 14.58 -21.61
C ARG A 730 -12.80 14.10 -22.87
N THR A 731 -12.23 12.91 -22.82
CA THR A 731 -12.20 12.07 -24.00
C THR A 731 -13.67 11.75 -24.27
N PRO A 732 -14.23 11.86 -25.50
CA PRO A 732 -15.45 11.10 -25.77
C PRO A 732 -15.18 9.73 -25.20
N ALA A 733 -16.15 9.19 -24.44
CA ALA A 733 -16.04 7.96 -23.69
C ALA A 733 -14.88 7.10 -24.21
N VAL A 734 -14.16 6.40 -23.33
CA VAL A 734 -13.85 5.04 -23.77
C VAL A 734 -15.22 4.35 -23.88
N LEU A 735 -16.05 4.70 -24.90
CA LEU A 735 -16.27 3.85 -26.04
C LEU A 735 -15.19 2.81 -25.88
N SER A 736 -15.56 1.66 -25.33
CA SER A 736 -15.34 0.43 -26.06
C SER A 736 -15.04 0.86 -27.49
N GLY A 737 -13.73 0.95 -27.82
CA GLY A 737 -13.31 1.59 -29.07
C GLY A 737 -14.23 1.02 -30.14
N PRO A 738 -14.82 1.87 -31.01
CA PRO A 738 -16.08 1.59 -31.69
C PRO A 738 -16.25 0.10 -31.93
N ARG A 739 -17.26 -0.52 -31.28
CA ARG A 739 -17.43 -1.97 -31.15
C ARG A 739 -16.81 -2.69 -32.35
N TYR A 740 -15.80 -3.53 -32.11
CA TYR A 740 -15.16 -4.30 -33.18
C TYR A 740 -16.25 -5.07 -33.95
N ILE A 741 -16.47 -4.68 -35.21
CA ILE A 741 -17.52 -5.25 -36.04
C ILE A 741 -16.97 -6.51 -36.69
N ILE A 742 -17.30 -7.67 -36.14
CA ILE A 742 -17.01 -8.97 -36.75
C ILE A 742 -17.84 -9.12 -38.01
N ARG A 743 -17.17 -9.35 -39.15
CA ARG A 743 -17.81 -9.58 -40.45
C ARG A 743 -17.90 -11.08 -40.74
N GLY A 744 -18.87 -11.50 -41.56
CA GLY A 744 -18.88 -12.87 -42.08
C GLY A 744 -17.65 -13.11 -42.97
N GLY A 745 -16.85 -14.13 -42.66
CA GLY A 745 -15.58 -14.40 -43.35
C GLY A 745 -14.36 -13.66 -42.79
N GLU A 746 -14.47 -13.10 -41.57
CA GLU A 746 -13.35 -12.44 -40.89
C GLU A 746 -12.19 -13.40 -40.62
N THR A 747 -10.96 -12.88 -40.72
CA THR A 747 -9.71 -13.63 -40.46
C THR A 747 -8.90 -13.05 -39.29
N ALA A 748 -9.28 -11.86 -38.80
CA ALA A 748 -8.78 -11.30 -37.54
C ALA A 748 -9.66 -11.75 -36.36
N PHE A 749 -9.08 -12.52 -35.44
CA PHE A 749 -9.77 -13.00 -34.23
C PHE A 749 -9.12 -12.40 -32.99
N PRO A 750 -9.62 -11.26 -32.45
CA PRO A 750 -9.08 -10.68 -31.23
C PRO A 750 -9.53 -11.50 -30.01
N GLY A 751 -8.59 -12.01 -29.23
CA GLY A 751 -8.89 -12.66 -27.95
C GLY A 751 -7.64 -13.16 -27.25
N ALA A 752 -7.81 -13.87 -26.13
CA ALA A 752 -6.70 -14.60 -25.52
C ALA A 752 -6.38 -15.85 -26.37
N TYR A 753 -5.11 -16.26 -26.38
CA TYR A 753 -4.67 -17.42 -27.14
C TYR A 753 -4.01 -18.43 -26.19
N ASP A 754 -4.44 -19.68 -26.31
CA ASP A 754 -3.91 -20.78 -25.54
C ASP A 754 -3.04 -21.68 -26.43
N PHE A 755 -1.81 -21.94 -25.99
CA PHE A 755 -0.79 -22.67 -26.73
C PHE A 755 -0.41 -23.97 -26.00
N PRO A 756 -1.25 -25.02 -26.06
CA PRO A 756 -0.90 -26.32 -25.50
C PRO A 756 0.24 -26.99 -26.30
N ASN A 757 1.20 -27.57 -25.59
CA ASN A 757 2.31 -28.36 -26.14
C ASN A 757 3.09 -27.66 -27.26
N VAL A 758 3.37 -26.36 -27.11
CA VAL A 758 4.22 -25.64 -28.07
C VAL A 758 5.67 -26.07 -27.92
N SER A 759 6.32 -26.36 -29.04
CA SER A 759 7.78 -26.57 -29.10
C SER A 759 8.46 -25.27 -29.48
N LEU A 760 9.45 -24.85 -28.70
CA LEU A 760 10.23 -23.64 -28.91
C LEU A 760 11.70 -24.02 -29.09
N THR A 761 12.31 -23.66 -30.21
CA THR A 761 13.75 -23.80 -30.46
C THR A 761 14.37 -22.42 -30.67
N GLY A 762 15.27 -22.01 -29.77
CA GLY A 762 15.98 -20.74 -29.86
C GLY A 762 17.43 -20.92 -30.31
N PHE A 763 17.89 -20.03 -31.19
CA PHE A 763 19.29 -19.90 -31.59
C PHE A 763 19.82 -18.50 -31.26
N ALA A 764 20.83 -18.41 -30.41
CA ALA A 764 21.40 -17.13 -30.02
C ALA A 764 22.45 -16.66 -31.03
N VAL A 765 22.35 -15.41 -31.47
CA VAL A 765 23.18 -14.82 -32.52
C VAL A 765 23.72 -13.46 -32.05
N LYS A 766 25.04 -13.27 -32.15
CA LYS A 766 25.71 -12.01 -31.81
C LYS A 766 25.23 -10.86 -32.70
N SER A 767 25.12 -9.66 -32.13
CA SER A 767 24.70 -8.44 -32.82
C SER A 767 25.48 -7.23 -32.31
N THR A 768 25.31 -6.08 -32.96
CA THR A 768 25.78 -4.80 -32.44
C THR A 768 24.67 -4.12 -31.64
N ARG A 769 24.97 -3.63 -30.42
CA ARG A 769 23.99 -2.89 -29.60
C ARG A 769 23.39 -1.69 -30.35
N ALA A 770 24.21 -1.01 -31.14
CA ALA A 770 23.78 0.13 -31.94
C ALA A 770 22.68 -0.24 -32.95
N ALA A 771 22.75 -1.40 -33.59
CA ALA A 771 21.71 -1.85 -34.52
C ALA A 771 20.40 -2.16 -33.80
N LEU A 772 20.46 -2.92 -32.70
CA LEU A 772 19.28 -3.23 -31.89
C LEU A 772 18.65 -1.97 -31.27
N GLN A 773 19.47 -0.99 -30.85
CA GLN A 773 18.98 0.29 -30.35
C GLN A 773 18.29 1.09 -31.45
N ARG A 774 18.79 1.11 -32.70
CA ARG A 774 18.09 1.76 -33.82
C ARG A 774 16.69 1.18 -34.04
N LEU A 775 16.53 -0.14 -33.93
CA LEU A 775 15.22 -0.79 -34.03
C LEU A 775 14.29 -0.36 -32.89
N CYS A 776 14.78 -0.33 -31.64
CA CYS A 776 14.03 0.22 -30.50
C CYS A 776 13.66 1.69 -30.73
N ASP A 777 14.57 2.49 -31.27
CA ASP A 777 14.36 3.92 -31.47
C ASP A 777 13.30 4.19 -32.53
N GLN A 778 13.37 3.48 -33.66
CA GLN A 778 12.41 3.61 -34.75
C GLN A 778 11.03 3.06 -34.40
N SER A 779 10.98 1.90 -33.72
CA SER A 779 9.73 1.16 -33.51
C SER A 779 9.04 1.51 -32.19
N LEU A 780 9.80 1.79 -31.14
CA LEU A 780 9.25 1.98 -29.80
C LEU A 780 9.46 3.42 -29.30
N ASN A 781 10.66 3.98 -29.38
CA ASN A 781 10.96 5.26 -28.73
C ASN A 781 10.48 6.50 -29.50
N ALA A 782 10.53 6.47 -30.84
CA ALA A 782 10.06 7.56 -31.67
C ALA A 782 8.56 7.85 -31.45
N PRO A 783 7.65 6.84 -31.44
CA PRO A 783 6.25 7.05 -31.05
C PRO A 783 6.08 7.62 -29.63
N LEU A 784 6.92 7.21 -28.66
CA LEU A 784 6.77 7.60 -27.25
C LEU A 784 7.08 9.06 -26.93
N GLY A 785 7.74 9.80 -27.83
CA GLY A 785 8.06 11.22 -27.63
C GLY A 785 8.88 11.52 -26.36
N GLY A 786 9.70 10.57 -25.90
CA GLY A 786 10.61 10.76 -24.75
C GLY A 786 10.03 10.54 -23.35
N ARG A 787 8.78 10.06 -23.22
CA ARG A 787 8.15 9.72 -21.92
C ARG A 787 8.75 8.49 -21.23
N SER A 788 9.27 7.57 -22.02
CA SER A 788 9.98 6.36 -21.58
C SER A 788 10.97 5.97 -22.69
N VAL A 789 11.98 5.17 -22.35
CA VAL A 789 12.99 4.73 -23.33
C VAL A 789 13.17 3.22 -23.23
N TYR A 790 13.08 2.54 -24.36
CA TYR A 790 13.42 1.14 -24.52
C TYR A 790 14.87 1.00 -24.99
N ARG A 791 15.63 0.11 -24.34
CA ARG A 791 17.00 -0.24 -24.72
C ARG A 791 17.18 -1.76 -24.83
N PRO A 792 18.00 -2.27 -25.76
CA PRO A 792 18.32 -3.69 -25.82
C PRO A 792 19.11 -4.11 -24.57
N LEU A 793 18.69 -5.20 -23.95
CA LEU A 793 19.35 -5.73 -22.75
C LEU A 793 20.73 -6.30 -23.10
N LEU A 794 20.82 -7.06 -24.19
CA LEU A 794 22.01 -7.81 -24.60
C LEU A 794 22.52 -7.40 -26.00
N PRO A 795 23.82 -7.58 -26.30
CA PRO A 795 24.41 -7.32 -27.63
C PRO A 795 24.15 -8.50 -28.58
N GLY A 796 22.90 -8.92 -28.72
CA GLY A 796 22.52 -10.10 -29.48
C GLY A 796 21.01 -10.31 -29.57
N PHE A 797 20.60 -11.17 -30.49
CA PHE A 797 19.21 -11.56 -30.69
C PHE A 797 19.07 -13.08 -30.73
N VAL A 798 17.83 -13.54 -30.71
CA VAL A 798 17.46 -14.95 -30.82
C VAL A 798 16.64 -15.15 -32.09
N VAL A 799 17.02 -16.15 -32.89
CA VAL A 799 16.11 -16.76 -33.86
C VAL A 799 15.26 -17.76 -33.10
N MET A 800 13.99 -17.43 -32.85
CA MET A 800 13.05 -18.30 -32.15
C MET A 800 12.17 -19.00 -33.17
N VAL A 801 12.17 -20.33 -33.13
CA VAL A 801 11.30 -21.20 -33.91
C VAL A 801 10.23 -21.75 -32.97
N ALA A 802 8.97 -21.47 -33.25
CA ALA A 802 7.85 -22.03 -32.51
C ALA A 802 7.00 -22.93 -33.41
N ASP A 803 6.83 -24.19 -33.01
CA ASP A 803 5.88 -25.12 -33.63
C ASP A 803 4.69 -25.26 -32.68
N PHE A 804 3.54 -24.76 -33.11
CA PHE A 804 2.27 -24.84 -32.39
C PHE A 804 1.43 -25.97 -33.02
N PRO A 805 1.37 -27.17 -32.40
CA PRO A 805 0.49 -28.23 -32.89
C PRO A 805 -0.98 -27.80 -32.88
N THR A 806 -1.34 -26.93 -31.94
CA THR A 806 -2.66 -26.32 -31.83
C THR A 806 -2.55 -24.99 -31.09
N ILE A 807 -3.10 -23.93 -31.67
CA ILE A 807 -3.44 -22.68 -31.00
C ILE A 807 -4.95 -22.67 -30.77
N ARG A 808 -5.39 -22.60 -29.51
CA ARG A 808 -6.79 -22.37 -29.16
C ARG A 808 -7.06 -20.87 -29.17
N VAL A 809 -7.94 -20.44 -30.06
CA VAL A 809 -8.35 -19.04 -30.23
C VAL A 809 -9.65 -18.84 -29.44
N ASN A 810 -9.70 -17.80 -28.61
CA ASN A 810 -10.85 -17.44 -27.77
C ASN A 810 -11.33 -18.60 -26.86
N PRO A 811 -10.45 -19.21 -26.05
CA PRO A 811 -10.80 -20.33 -25.20
C PRO A 811 -11.94 -19.96 -24.23
N GLY A 812 -13.00 -20.78 -24.21
CA GLY A 812 -14.18 -20.57 -23.37
C GLY A 812 -15.27 -19.68 -23.98
N GLU A 813 -15.10 -19.17 -25.21
CA GLU A 813 -16.10 -18.38 -25.92
C GLU A 813 -16.90 -19.20 -26.94
N ALA A 814 -18.07 -18.71 -27.35
CA ALA A 814 -18.93 -19.39 -28.31
C ALA A 814 -18.31 -19.53 -29.72
N ASN A 815 -17.29 -18.72 -30.04
CA ASN A 815 -16.53 -18.78 -31.28
C ASN A 815 -15.13 -19.39 -31.10
N GLU A 816 -14.91 -20.18 -30.04
CA GLU A 816 -13.66 -20.92 -29.84
C GLU A 816 -13.36 -21.85 -31.03
N PHE A 817 -12.12 -21.83 -31.52
CA PHE A 817 -11.62 -22.79 -32.50
C PHE A 817 -10.12 -23.05 -32.31
N SER A 818 -9.59 -24.00 -33.07
CA SER A 818 -8.19 -24.39 -32.99
C SER A 818 -7.53 -24.33 -34.36
N SER A 819 -6.30 -23.79 -34.42
CA SER A 819 -5.50 -23.74 -35.65
C SER A 819 -4.03 -24.07 -35.36
N PRO A 820 -3.39 -24.98 -36.11
CA PRO A 820 -1.94 -25.14 -36.02
C PRO A 820 -1.22 -23.94 -36.64
N GLU A 821 0.02 -23.72 -36.24
CA GLU A 821 0.88 -22.66 -36.76
C GLU A 821 2.36 -23.03 -36.57
N LYS A 822 3.20 -22.66 -37.53
CA LYS A 822 4.65 -22.55 -37.33
C LYS A 822 5.04 -21.08 -37.43
N ASP A 823 5.94 -20.68 -36.57
CA ASP A 823 6.48 -19.34 -36.42
C ASP A 823 8.01 -19.42 -36.42
N ILE A 824 8.65 -18.53 -37.19
CA ILE A 824 10.05 -18.19 -36.99
C ILE A 824 10.15 -16.67 -36.81
N ASN A 825 10.69 -16.23 -35.69
CA ASN A 825 10.86 -14.82 -35.37
C ASN A 825 12.29 -14.47 -34.96
N LEU A 826 12.65 -13.20 -35.18
CA LEU A 826 13.88 -12.60 -34.69
C LEU A 826 13.49 -11.71 -33.52
N THR A 827 13.96 -12.03 -32.33
CA THR A 827 13.51 -11.38 -31.09
C THR A 827 14.66 -11.15 -30.13
N PHE A 828 14.56 -10.09 -29.31
CA PHE A 828 15.55 -9.80 -28.29
C PHE A 828 14.92 -9.13 -27.06
N PRO A 829 15.49 -9.33 -25.86
CA PRO A 829 15.00 -8.70 -24.66
C PRO A 829 15.35 -7.21 -24.63
N VAL A 830 14.38 -6.39 -24.23
CA VAL A 830 14.51 -4.95 -24.04
C VAL A 830 14.14 -4.55 -22.62
N VAL A 831 14.81 -3.52 -22.10
CA VAL A 831 14.47 -2.86 -20.83
C VAL A 831 13.70 -1.58 -21.11
N LYS A 832 12.55 -1.41 -20.44
CA LYS A 832 11.83 -0.13 -20.41
C LYS A 832 12.37 0.71 -19.25
N LEU A 833 12.84 1.91 -19.56
CA LEU A 833 13.38 2.85 -18.60
C LEU A 833 12.38 4.00 -18.37
N LYS A 834 12.18 4.35 -17.10
CA LYS A 834 11.42 5.53 -16.67
C LYS A 834 12.40 6.60 -16.16
N LYS A 835 12.24 7.84 -16.60
CA LYS A 835 13.00 8.98 -16.06
C LYS A 835 12.42 9.41 -14.72
N VAL A 836 13.26 9.49 -13.69
CA VAL A 836 12.95 10.04 -12.36
C VAL A 836 14.04 11.08 -12.05
N GLY A 837 13.73 12.36 -12.29
CA GLY A 837 14.75 13.42 -12.26
C GLY A 837 15.81 13.20 -13.35
N PRO A 838 17.13 13.27 -13.05
CA PRO A 838 18.20 13.00 -14.00
C PRO A 838 18.53 11.50 -14.15
N ILE A 839 17.90 10.61 -13.37
CA ILE A 839 18.22 9.18 -13.31
C ILE A 839 17.21 8.39 -14.13
N GLU A 840 17.71 7.44 -14.92
CA GLU A 840 16.89 6.44 -15.62
C GLU A 840 16.81 5.18 -14.76
N VAL A 841 15.60 4.79 -14.37
CA VAL A 841 15.34 3.60 -13.55
C VAL A 841 14.67 2.54 -14.42
N VAL A 842 15.09 1.28 -14.29
CA VAL A 842 14.46 0.15 -14.98
C VAL A 842 13.06 -0.05 -14.43
N GLU A 843 12.06 0.04 -15.32
CA GLU A 843 10.67 -0.25 -14.98
C GLU A 843 10.38 -1.74 -15.13
N ARG A 844 10.81 -2.37 -16.24
CA ARG A 844 10.56 -3.79 -16.56
C ARG A 844 11.41 -4.31 -17.72
N ILE A 845 11.49 -5.63 -17.85
CA ILE A 845 12.02 -6.35 -19.04
C ILE A 845 10.85 -6.86 -19.89
N SER A 846 10.99 -6.81 -21.21
CA SER A 846 10.03 -7.36 -22.18
C SER A 846 10.74 -7.91 -23.41
N TRP A 847 10.06 -8.75 -24.20
CA TRP A 847 10.56 -9.16 -25.52
C TRP A 847 10.06 -8.24 -26.62
N PHE A 848 10.95 -7.89 -27.54
CA PHE A 848 10.63 -7.10 -28.73
C PHE A 848 10.86 -7.93 -30.00
N PHE A 849 9.88 -7.91 -30.91
CA PHE A 849 9.79 -8.78 -32.09
C PHE A 849 9.78 -7.95 -33.39
N PRO A 850 10.95 -7.56 -33.93
CA PRO A 850 11.03 -6.81 -35.20
C PRO A 850 10.58 -7.62 -36.42
N TYR A 851 10.82 -8.94 -36.43
CA TYR A 851 10.48 -9.82 -37.55
C TYR A 851 9.77 -11.07 -37.05
N VAL A 852 8.60 -11.38 -37.62
CA VAL A 852 7.85 -12.62 -37.33
C VAL A 852 7.32 -13.19 -38.64
N PHE A 853 7.65 -14.43 -38.94
CA PHE A 853 7.20 -15.14 -40.13
C PHE A 853 6.33 -16.31 -39.71
N VAL A 854 5.19 -16.51 -40.37
CA VAL A 854 4.22 -17.56 -40.02
C VAL A 854 3.69 -18.26 -41.26
N ASN A 855 3.29 -19.52 -41.12
CA ASN A 855 2.73 -20.32 -42.23
C ASN A 855 1.19 -20.29 -42.32
N ASN A 856 0.55 -19.40 -41.56
CA ASN A 856 -0.89 -19.31 -41.43
C ASN A 856 -1.35 -17.86 -41.57
N SER A 857 -2.07 -17.56 -42.65
CA SER A 857 -2.54 -16.20 -42.93
C SER A 857 -3.53 -15.66 -41.90
N TRP A 858 -4.30 -16.52 -41.21
CA TRP A 858 -5.19 -16.09 -40.13
C TRP A 858 -4.39 -15.59 -38.93
N ALA A 859 -3.25 -16.22 -38.65
CA ALA A 859 -2.32 -15.76 -37.63
C ALA A 859 -1.63 -14.46 -38.02
N THR A 860 -1.28 -14.30 -39.31
CA THR A 860 -0.73 -13.05 -39.84
C THR A 860 -1.67 -11.89 -39.59
N VAL A 861 -2.93 -12.02 -40.02
CA VAL A 861 -3.92 -10.95 -39.89
C VAL A 861 -4.25 -10.70 -38.41
N SER A 862 -4.55 -11.76 -37.63
CA SER A 862 -4.89 -11.63 -36.21
C SER A 862 -3.76 -11.02 -35.37
N GLY A 863 -2.51 -11.45 -35.57
CA GLY A 863 -1.37 -10.93 -34.81
C GLY A 863 -1.10 -9.45 -35.07
N ARG A 864 -1.23 -9.02 -36.34
CA ARG A 864 -1.10 -7.61 -36.74
C ARG A 864 -2.22 -6.75 -36.18
N GLU A 865 -3.47 -7.22 -36.31
CA GLU A 865 -4.65 -6.43 -35.96
C GLU A 865 -4.96 -6.40 -34.46
N ALA A 866 -4.74 -7.51 -33.74
CA ALA A 866 -5.05 -7.60 -32.32
C ALA A 866 -3.96 -6.95 -31.47
N TYR A 867 -2.70 -7.37 -31.64
CA TYR A 867 -1.58 -6.97 -30.77
C TYR A 867 -0.56 -6.03 -31.41
N GLY A 868 -0.37 -6.09 -32.73
CA GLY A 868 0.68 -5.35 -33.42
C GLY A 868 1.95 -6.15 -33.72
N PHE A 869 1.87 -7.49 -33.76
CA PHE A 869 2.99 -8.28 -34.27
C PHE A 869 3.24 -7.95 -35.74
N PRO A 870 4.50 -7.74 -36.20
CA PRO A 870 4.80 -7.54 -37.61
C PRO A 870 4.84 -8.88 -38.37
N LYS A 871 3.80 -9.72 -38.20
CA LYS A 871 3.69 -11.03 -38.85
C LYS A 871 3.66 -10.91 -40.37
N GLN A 872 4.29 -11.86 -41.05
CA GLN A 872 4.32 -12.00 -42.50
C GLN A 872 4.09 -13.46 -42.90
N ASP A 873 3.38 -13.67 -44.00
CA ASP A 873 3.17 -15.01 -44.55
C ASP A 873 4.48 -15.58 -45.12
N ALA A 874 4.79 -16.82 -44.78
CA ALA A 874 5.96 -17.53 -45.25
C ALA A 874 5.72 -19.04 -45.35
N THR A 875 6.48 -19.71 -46.21
CA THR A 875 6.67 -21.16 -46.11
C THR A 875 7.76 -21.43 -45.09
N ILE A 876 7.42 -22.21 -44.07
CA ILE A 876 8.32 -22.52 -42.95
C ILE A 876 8.68 -23.99 -42.96
N THR A 877 9.99 -24.27 -43.00
CA THR A 877 10.55 -25.61 -42.83
C THR A 877 11.10 -25.75 -41.42
N VAL A 878 10.66 -26.78 -40.70
CA VAL A 878 11.14 -27.15 -39.35
C VAL A 878 11.29 -28.67 -39.30
N PRO A 879 12.42 -29.23 -38.86
CA PRO A 879 12.59 -30.68 -38.73
C PRO A 879 11.61 -31.25 -37.69
N GLN A 880 10.99 -32.38 -37.98
CA GLN A 880 9.98 -33.05 -37.15
C GLN A 880 10.50 -34.36 -36.56
N SER A 881 11.53 -34.96 -37.17
CA SER A 881 12.13 -36.23 -36.75
C SER A 881 13.64 -36.23 -36.92
N GLN A 882 14.33 -37.17 -36.25
CA GLN A 882 15.78 -37.35 -36.39
C GLN A 882 16.23 -37.77 -37.81
N ASN A 883 15.28 -38.15 -38.67
CA ASN A 883 15.56 -38.48 -40.08
C ASN A 883 15.50 -37.25 -41.00
N ASP A 884 15.07 -36.10 -40.47
CA ASP A 884 14.97 -34.85 -41.23
C ASP A 884 16.31 -34.11 -41.21
N SER A 885 16.56 -33.31 -42.25
CA SER A 885 17.69 -32.39 -42.26
C SER A 885 17.53 -31.34 -41.15
N ALA A 886 18.60 -31.03 -40.43
CA ALA A 886 18.63 -30.02 -39.36
C ALA A 886 18.63 -28.59 -39.94
N VAL A 887 17.54 -28.24 -40.62
CA VAL A 887 17.34 -27.00 -41.37
C VAL A 887 16.04 -26.35 -40.93
N TYR A 888 16.13 -25.11 -40.47
CA TYR A 888 15.01 -24.23 -40.17
C TYR A 888 15.01 -23.12 -41.20
N ARG A 889 13.97 -23.00 -42.01
CA ARG A 889 13.96 -22.09 -43.17
C ARG A 889 12.69 -21.27 -43.26
N VAL A 890 12.85 -20.00 -43.61
CA VAL A 890 11.77 -19.08 -44.00
C VAL A 890 11.92 -18.76 -45.48
N GLU A 891 10.91 -19.10 -46.27
CA GLU A 891 10.76 -18.69 -47.67
C GLU A 891 9.55 -17.76 -47.79
N SER A 892 9.76 -16.54 -48.30
CA SER A 892 8.68 -15.56 -48.47
C SER A 892 8.91 -14.69 -49.70
N GLN A 893 7.95 -13.81 -49.96
CA GLN A 893 8.07 -12.82 -51.03
C GLN A 893 8.99 -11.67 -50.60
N TYR A 894 9.83 -11.20 -51.52
CA TYR A 894 10.72 -10.07 -51.28
C TYR A 894 10.90 -9.21 -52.53
N VAL A 895 11.44 -8.02 -52.31
CA VAL A 895 11.93 -7.13 -53.36
C VAL A 895 13.39 -6.82 -53.03
N GLU A 896 14.29 -7.24 -53.92
CA GLU A 896 15.74 -7.09 -53.72
C GLU A 896 16.17 -5.61 -53.69
N THR A 897 15.65 -4.81 -54.62
CA THR A 897 15.87 -3.36 -54.70
C THR A 897 14.58 -2.70 -55.18
N PHE A 898 14.09 -1.68 -54.47
CA PHE A 898 12.91 -0.93 -54.84
C PHE A 898 13.19 -0.07 -56.09
N GLY A 899 12.21 0.00 -56.99
CA GLY A 899 12.33 0.78 -58.22
C GLY A 899 11.08 0.65 -59.08
N SER A 900 10.96 1.49 -60.11
CA SER A 900 9.78 1.54 -60.98
C SER A 900 9.54 0.25 -61.79
N SER A 901 10.54 -0.62 -61.92
CA SER A 901 10.48 -1.92 -62.59
C SER A 901 10.58 -3.11 -61.63
N ALA A 902 10.61 -2.88 -60.32
CA ALA A 902 10.75 -3.95 -59.34
C ALA A 902 9.49 -4.82 -59.29
N VAL A 903 9.67 -6.13 -59.24
CA VAL A 903 8.60 -7.13 -59.08
C VAL A 903 8.95 -8.03 -57.89
N THR A 904 7.93 -8.53 -57.19
CA THR A 904 8.14 -9.45 -56.07
C THR A 904 8.74 -10.77 -56.57
N GLN A 905 9.73 -11.27 -55.85
CA GLN A 905 10.34 -12.59 -56.03
C GLN A 905 10.01 -13.46 -54.82
N THR A 906 10.12 -14.78 -54.96
CA THR A 906 9.98 -15.73 -53.84
C THR A 906 11.29 -16.46 -53.64
N GLY A 907 11.73 -16.58 -52.39
CA GLY A 907 12.94 -17.31 -52.04
C GLY A 907 13.21 -17.28 -50.53
N THR A 908 14.35 -17.84 -50.15
CA THR A 908 14.80 -17.92 -48.75
C THR A 908 15.16 -16.53 -48.22
N LEU A 909 14.59 -16.14 -47.09
CA LEU A 909 14.97 -14.93 -46.34
C LEU A 909 15.90 -15.24 -45.16
N LEU A 910 15.68 -16.40 -44.53
CA LEU A 910 16.35 -16.83 -43.32
C LEU A 910 16.51 -18.36 -43.34
N GLU A 911 17.71 -18.86 -43.03
CA GLU A 911 17.98 -20.28 -42.84
C GLU A 911 18.92 -20.50 -41.65
N VAL A 912 18.51 -21.31 -40.66
CA VAL A 912 19.42 -21.86 -39.66
C VAL A 912 19.71 -23.32 -40.03
N LYS A 913 20.97 -23.63 -40.29
CA LYS A 913 21.41 -24.98 -40.70
C LYS A 913 22.57 -25.48 -39.86
N ARG A 914 22.47 -26.72 -39.39
CA ARG A 914 23.56 -27.46 -38.76
C ARG A 914 24.66 -27.81 -39.78
N GLN A 915 25.92 -27.60 -39.41
CA GLN A 915 27.08 -27.73 -40.32
C GLN A 915 27.90 -28.99 -40.09
N ASP A 916 27.95 -29.50 -38.85
CA ASP A 916 28.75 -30.65 -38.47
C ASP A 916 28.10 -31.99 -38.89
N GLN A 917 26.78 -32.03 -39.00
CA GLN A 917 25.99 -33.17 -39.49
C GLN A 917 24.72 -32.71 -40.20
N ASP A 918 24.27 -33.49 -41.18
CA ASP A 918 23.06 -33.17 -41.96
C ASP A 918 21.75 -33.40 -41.19
N LEU A 919 21.71 -34.38 -40.28
CA LEU A 919 20.48 -34.84 -39.63
C LEU A 919 20.19 -34.12 -38.29
N PHE A 920 18.90 -33.98 -37.98
CA PHE A 920 18.39 -33.45 -36.72
C PHE A 920 18.74 -34.36 -35.53
N ALA A 921 19.23 -33.77 -34.44
CA ALA A 921 19.65 -34.49 -33.25
C ALA A 921 18.69 -34.27 -32.06
N SER A 922 18.60 -35.26 -31.19
CA SER A 922 17.98 -35.08 -29.89
C SER A 922 18.84 -34.20 -28.97
N PRO A 923 18.23 -33.50 -28.00
CA PRO A 923 18.97 -32.67 -27.05
C PRO A 923 19.99 -33.51 -26.25
N ALA A 924 21.22 -33.02 -26.15
CA ALA A 924 22.35 -33.71 -25.51
C ALA A 924 22.38 -33.49 -23.98
N THR A 925 21.85 -32.36 -23.51
CA THR A 925 21.81 -31.98 -22.09
C THR A 925 20.39 -31.58 -21.73
N ARG A 926 19.82 -32.20 -20.70
CA ARG A 926 18.50 -31.85 -20.17
C ARG A 926 18.59 -30.59 -19.29
N LEU A 927 17.61 -29.71 -19.42
CA LEU A 927 17.43 -28.53 -18.60
C LEU A 927 16.12 -28.66 -17.82
N ASP A 928 16.14 -28.30 -16.53
CA ASP A 928 15.08 -28.70 -15.59
C ASP A 928 13.89 -27.73 -15.53
N ASN A 929 14.04 -26.50 -16.02
CA ASN A 929 12.99 -25.49 -16.01
C ASN A 929 13.18 -24.44 -17.12
N TYR A 930 12.17 -23.58 -17.29
CA TYR A 930 12.15 -22.51 -18.28
C TYR A 930 13.31 -21.51 -18.10
N ALA A 931 13.64 -21.15 -16.85
CA ALA A 931 14.71 -20.21 -16.55
C ALA A 931 16.09 -20.73 -16.99
N GLY A 932 16.40 -21.99 -16.66
CA GLY A 932 17.64 -22.65 -17.09
C GLY A 932 17.72 -22.79 -18.62
N ALA A 933 16.58 -22.93 -19.31
CA ALA A 933 16.53 -22.93 -20.77
C ALA A 933 16.84 -21.54 -21.36
N MET A 934 16.31 -20.46 -20.78
CA MET A 934 16.63 -19.09 -21.19
C MET A 934 18.08 -18.71 -20.87
N GLU A 935 18.58 -19.10 -19.70
CA GLU A 935 19.97 -18.87 -19.30
C GLU A 935 20.95 -19.56 -20.25
N ALA A 936 20.74 -20.85 -20.55
CA ALA A 936 21.57 -21.58 -21.51
C ALA A 936 21.53 -20.98 -22.92
N LEU A 937 20.39 -20.42 -23.32
CA LEU A 937 20.24 -19.77 -24.62
C LEU A 937 20.95 -18.43 -24.69
N LEU A 938 20.81 -17.59 -23.66
CA LEU A 938 21.17 -16.18 -23.75
C LEU A 938 22.49 -15.81 -23.07
N SER A 939 22.99 -16.63 -22.14
CA SER A 939 24.29 -16.42 -21.50
C SER A 939 25.48 -16.25 -22.46
N PRO A 940 25.55 -16.91 -23.64
CA PRO A 940 26.65 -16.68 -24.58
C PRO A 940 26.67 -15.28 -25.20
N LEU A 941 25.55 -14.56 -25.16
CA LEU A 941 25.46 -13.17 -25.64
C LEU A 941 26.02 -12.17 -24.62
N VAL A 942 26.35 -12.61 -23.41
CA VAL A 942 26.84 -11.78 -22.30
C VAL A 942 28.35 -11.60 -22.35
N THR A 943 29.08 -12.65 -22.73
CA THR A 943 30.55 -12.68 -22.67
C THR A 943 31.18 -11.85 -23.79
N GLU A 944 31.70 -10.67 -23.46
CA GLU A 944 32.72 -9.98 -24.27
C GLU A 944 34.03 -10.78 -24.22
N GLN A 945 34.14 -11.83 -25.03
CA GLN A 945 35.45 -12.28 -25.50
C GLN A 945 35.58 -11.90 -26.97
N GLU A 946 36.35 -10.84 -27.25
CA GLU A 946 37.59 -10.92 -28.05
C GLU A 946 38.26 -9.54 -28.14
N GLY A 947 39.60 -9.56 -28.02
CA GLY A 947 40.43 -8.37 -27.92
C GLY A 947 40.49 -7.51 -29.18
N GLY A 948 40.68 -6.21 -28.96
CA GLY A 948 40.94 -5.22 -30.00
C GLY A 948 40.78 -3.83 -29.42
N GLN A 949 41.90 -3.11 -29.31
CA GLN A 949 42.07 -1.67 -29.09
C GLN A 949 40.91 -0.86 -28.48
N GLN A 950 41.21 -0.38 -27.28
CA GLN A 950 40.61 0.75 -26.56
C GLN A 950 40.22 1.93 -27.50
N GLU A 951 39.02 1.92 -28.07
CA GLU A 951 38.40 3.12 -28.62
C GLU A 951 37.79 3.92 -27.46
N ARG A 952 38.39 5.08 -27.18
CA ARG A 952 37.86 6.07 -26.25
C ARG A 952 36.65 6.74 -26.90
N GLY A 953 35.45 6.30 -26.54
CA GLY A 953 34.20 7.00 -26.86
C GLY A 953 33.00 6.34 -26.20
N GLU A 954 32.50 6.95 -25.13
CA GLU A 954 31.12 6.87 -24.58
C GLU A 954 30.35 5.54 -24.43
N ASP A 955 30.91 4.36 -24.68
CA ASP A 955 30.25 3.09 -24.36
C ASP A 955 30.46 2.73 -22.88
N ARG A 956 29.65 3.35 -22.02
CA ARG A 956 29.42 2.81 -20.67
C ARG A 956 28.65 1.51 -20.83
N GLU A 957 29.27 0.40 -20.43
CA GLU A 957 28.58 -0.78 -19.89
C GLU A 957 27.32 -0.29 -19.16
N ILE A 958 26.14 -0.80 -19.50
CA ILE A 958 24.89 -0.35 -18.86
C ILE A 958 24.98 -0.71 -17.38
N THR A 959 25.55 0.18 -16.58
CA THR A 959 25.55 0.12 -15.12
C THR A 959 24.17 0.61 -14.73
N LEU A 960 23.21 -0.32 -14.74
CA LEU A 960 21.84 -0.09 -14.32
C LEU A 960 21.87 0.21 -12.82
N PRO A 961 21.57 1.44 -12.36
CA PRO A 961 21.47 1.71 -10.94
C PRO A 961 20.33 0.85 -10.37
N GLY A 962 20.66 -0.09 -9.48
CA GLY A 962 19.70 -1.02 -8.88
C GLY A 962 19.59 -2.40 -9.55
N LEU A 963 20.39 -2.71 -10.59
CA LEU A 963 20.56 -4.08 -11.09
C LEU A 963 22.06 -4.39 -11.23
N GLY A 964 22.59 -5.22 -10.33
CA GLY A 964 24.02 -5.46 -10.17
C GLY A 964 24.64 -6.39 -11.20
N LEU A 965 23.89 -7.32 -11.80
CA LEU A 965 24.41 -8.31 -12.75
C LEU A 965 23.32 -8.79 -13.72
N ILE A 966 23.72 -9.26 -14.90
CA ILE A 966 22.85 -9.91 -15.90
C ILE A 966 22.05 -11.10 -15.31
N ALA A 967 22.49 -11.68 -14.18
CA ALA A 967 21.77 -12.67 -13.39
C ALA A 967 20.39 -12.21 -12.88
N GLU A 968 20.22 -10.94 -12.53
CA GLU A 968 18.94 -10.39 -12.04
C GLU A 968 17.94 -10.19 -13.19
N ALA A 969 18.45 -9.86 -14.38
CA ALA A 969 17.66 -9.87 -15.61
C ALA A 969 17.20 -11.29 -15.99
N TRP A 970 18.01 -12.32 -15.67
CA TRP A 970 17.63 -13.73 -15.83
C TRP A 970 16.50 -14.17 -14.90
N GLN A 971 16.47 -13.70 -13.66
CA GLN A 971 15.37 -13.99 -12.74
C GLN A 971 14.07 -13.28 -13.08
N MET A 972 14.14 -12.05 -13.63
CA MET A 972 12.95 -11.37 -14.12
C MET A 972 12.30 -12.11 -15.31
N LEU A 973 13.08 -12.82 -16.12
CA LEU A 973 12.61 -13.73 -17.16
C LEU A 973 12.16 -15.10 -16.61
N ALA A 974 12.53 -15.47 -15.38
CA ALA A 974 12.15 -16.72 -14.71
C ALA A 974 10.73 -16.69 -14.12
N ASN A 975 10.18 -15.49 -13.87
CA ASN A 975 8.76 -15.34 -13.61
C ASN A 975 8.02 -15.86 -14.84
N GLN A 976 7.21 -16.90 -14.66
CA GLN A 976 6.46 -17.58 -15.72
C GLN A 976 5.44 -16.68 -16.46
N THR A 977 5.58 -15.36 -16.41
CA THR A 977 4.82 -14.38 -17.19
C THR A 977 5.77 -13.28 -17.68
N ILE A 978 5.99 -13.21 -19.00
CA ILE A 978 6.87 -12.22 -19.62
C ILE A 978 6.06 -11.32 -20.55
N PRO A 979 6.16 -9.99 -20.42
CA PRO A 979 5.53 -9.06 -21.36
C PRO A 979 6.19 -9.12 -22.73
N PHE A 980 5.37 -9.14 -23.77
CA PHE A 980 5.77 -8.88 -25.16
C PHE A 980 5.35 -7.46 -25.54
N THR A 981 6.27 -6.70 -26.14
CA THR A 981 6.07 -5.28 -26.47
C THR A 981 6.00 -5.10 -27.98
N PHE A 982 5.00 -4.35 -28.44
CA PHE A 982 4.69 -4.17 -29.87
C PHE A 982 4.43 -2.72 -30.25
N LEU A 983 4.73 -2.38 -31.50
CA LEU A 983 4.19 -1.21 -32.19
C LEU A 983 2.96 -1.62 -33.00
N LYS A 984 1.77 -1.28 -32.51
CA LYS A 984 0.52 -1.50 -33.23
C LYS A 984 0.20 -0.26 -34.06
N GLN A 985 0.21 -0.38 -35.38
CA GLN A 985 -0.07 0.76 -36.25
C GLN A 985 -0.76 0.37 -37.56
N PHE A 986 -1.54 1.30 -38.10
CA PHE A 986 -2.23 1.17 -39.38
C PHE A 986 -2.03 2.43 -40.22
N ALA A 987 -1.71 2.25 -41.50
CA ALA A 987 -1.47 3.36 -42.42
C ALA A 987 -2.75 4.17 -42.67
N LYS A 988 -2.60 5.49 -42.77
CA LYS A 988 -3.69 6.39 -43.12
C LYS A 988 -3.93 6.37 -44.63
N VAL A 989 -5.20 6.28 -45.03
CA VAL A 989 -5.57 6.11 -46.46
C VAL A 989 -5.28 7.34 -47.31
N ASP A 990 -5.34 8.55 -46.75
CA ASP A 990 -5.21 9.82 -47.48
C ASP A 990 -3.82 10.46 -47.40
N ARG A 991 -2.94 9.94 -46.54
CA ARG A 991 -1.56 10.43 -46.35
C ARG A 991 -0.61 9.27 -46.07
N ARG A 992 0.23 8.95 -47.06
CA ARG A 992 1.12 7.79 -47.05
C ARG A 992 2.14 7.76 -45.88
N GLU A 993 2.53 8.92 -45.36
CA GLU A 993 3.53 9.04 -44.29
C GLU A 993 2.89 9.05 -42.88
N GLU A 994 1.56 8.98 -42.78
CA GLU A 994 0.84 9.05 -41.50
C GLU A 994 0.17 7.72 -41.17
N ALA A 995 0.02 7.44 -39.88
CA ALA A 995 -0.81 6.35 -39.38
C ALA A 995 -2.21 6.87 -39.00
N CYS A 996 -3.27 6.11 -39.30
CA CYS A 996 -4.61 6.38 -38.79
C CYS A 996 -4.81 5.87 -37.35
N PHE A 997 -3.91 5.00 -36.90
CA PHE A 997 -3.80 4.51 -35.53
C PHE A 997 -2.35 4.09 -35.30
N GLN A 998 -1.76 4.45 -34.16
CA GLN A 998 -0.43 4.06 -33.75
C GLN A 998 -0.38 3.99 -32.22
N SER A 999 0.12 2.90 -31.66
CA SER A 999 0.14 2.67 -30.21
C SER A 999 1.26 1.70 -29.83
N ILE A 1000 1.84 1.87 -28.64
CA ILE A 1000 2.69 0.85 -28.02
C ILE A 1000 1.82 -0.03 -27.13
N VAL A 1001 1.82 -1.34 -27.39
CA VAL A 1001 0.99 -2.33 -26.68
C VAL A 1001 1.88 -3.37 -26.02
N GLU A 1002 1.52 -3.80 -24.82
CA GLU A 1002 2.16 -4.90 -24.10
C GLU A 1002 1.16 -6.05 -23.89
N ALA A 1003 1.55 -7.29 -24.21
CA ALA A 1003 0.75 -8.48 -23.92
C ALA A 1003 1.54 -9.48 -23.06
N PRO A 1004 0.98 -10.00 -21.95
CA PRO A 1004 1.69 -10.99 -21.13
C PRO A 1004 1.61 -12.39 -21.75
N LEU A 1005 2.76 -13.00 -22.02
CA LEU A 1005 2.87 -14.44 -22.26
C LEU A 1005 3.08 -15.15 -20.93
N LYS A 1006 2.14 -16.00 -20.52
CA LYS A 1006 2.26 -16.87 -19.34
C LYS A 1006 2.67 -18.28 -19.73
N ILE A 1007 3.72 -18.81 -19.13
CA ILE A 1007 4.06 -20.24 -19.15
C ILE A 1007 3.18 -20.93 -18.12
N LYS A 1008 2.30 -21.83 -18.56
CA LYS A 1008 1.37 -22.59 -17.70
C LYS A 1008 1.99 -23.87 -17.17
N THR A 1009 2.71 -24.59 -18.03
CA THR A 1009 3.33 -25.87 -17.68
C THR A 1009 4.62 -26.05 -18.47
N PHE A 1010 5.69 -26.43 -17.78
CA PHE A 1010 6.96 -26.75 -18.41
C PHE A 1010 7.08 -28.27 -18.55
N HIS A 1011 7.24 -28.76 -19.79
CA HIS A 1011 7.30 -30.20 -20.05
C HIS A 1011 8.74 -30.69 -20.12
N SER A 1012 9.58 -30.03 -20.92
CA SER A 1012 10.99 -30.39 -21.08
C SER A 1012 11.80 -29.27 -21.72
N ALA A 1013 13.12 -29.27 -21.50
CA ALA A 1013 14.06 -28.51 -22.30
C ALA A 1013 15.41 -29.21 -22.41
N GLY A 1014 16.20 -28.82 -23.41
CA GLY A 1014 17.58 -29.27 -23.54
C GLY A 1014 18.37 -28.53 -24.62
N ILE A 1015 19.69 -28.68 -24.54
CA ILE A 1015 20.65 -28.09 -25.47
C ILE A 1015 20.74 -28.97 -26.72
N LEU A 1016 20.55 -28.36 -27.90
CA LEU A 1016 20.74 -29.04 -29.19
C LEU A 1016 22.23 -29.13 -29.51
N PRO A 1017 22.77 -30.33 -29.79
CA PRO A 1017 24.17 -30.48 -30.15
C PRO A 1017 24.43 -30.06 -31.60
N GLY A 1018 25.65 -29.60 -31.86
CA GLY A 1018 26.17 -29.32 -33.20
C GLY A 1018 26.37 -27.83 -33.50
N ASP A 1019 26.98 -27.58 -34.66
CA ASP A 1019 27.40 -26.26 -35.10
C ASP A 1019 26.32 -25.67 -36.02
N TYR A 1020 25.46 -24.82 -35.47
CA TYR A 1020 24.42 -24.14 -36.25
C TYR A 1020 24.92 -22.82 -36.83
N ARG A 1021 24.56 -22.54 -38.08
CA ARG A 1021 24.79 -21.25 -38.73
C ARG A 1021 23.49 -20.66 -39.23
N LEU A 1022 23.28 -19.38 -38.92
CA LEU A 1022 22.24 -18.55 -39.50
C LEU A 1022 22.74 -17.95 -40.82
N THR A 1023 21.96 -18.08 -41.88
CA THR A 1023 22.10 -17.32 -43.13
C THR A 1023 20.88 -16.43 -43.30
N ALA A 1024 21.07 -15.13 -43.49
CA ALA A 1024 20.00 -14.15 -43.68
C ALA A 1024 20.25 -13.30 -44.92
N CYS A 1025 19.18 -12.84 -45.56
CA CYS A 1025 19.24 -11.92 -46.69
C CYS A 1025 19.19 -10.46 -46.23
N ASP A 1026 19.72 -9.55 -47.05
CA ASP A 1026 19.71 -8.10 -46.82
C ASP A 1026 19.07 -7.39 -48.02
N PHE A 1027 17.84 -7.80 -48.35
CA PHE A 1027 17.06 -7.20 -49.43
C PHE A 1027 16.47 -5.87 -48.97
N GLU A 1028 16.23 -4.90 -49.87
CA GLU A 1028 15.65 -3.60 -49.43
C GLU A 1028 14.27 -3.75 -48.77
N SER A 1029 13.48 -4.77 -49.13
CA SER A 1029 12.21 -5.06 -48.43
C SER A 1029 12.39 -5.75 -47.07
N HIS A 1030 13.54 -6.36 -46.82
CA HIS A 1030 13.86 -7.15 -45.62
C HIS A 1030 15.36 -6.99 -45.29
N PRO A 1031 15.78 -5.82 -44.78
CA PRO A 1031 17.18 -5.55 -44.48
C PRO A 1031 17.63 -6.25 -43.18
N ILE A 1032 17.45 -7.57 -43.09
CA ILE A 1032 17.59 -8.36 -41.85
C ILE A 1032 19.04 -8.29 -41.35
N VAL A 1033 20.03 -8.35 -42.22
CA VAL A 1033 21.45 -8.31 -41.85
C VAL A 1033 21.77 -6.94 -41.24
N ALA A 1034 21.33 -5.85 -41.88
CA ALA A 1034 21.57 -4.49 -41.40
C ALA A 1034 20.79 -4.16 -40.12
N ASP A 1035 19.51 -4.54 -40.04
CA ASP A 1035 18.63 -4.28 -38.89
C ASP A 1035 19.06 -5.04 -37.65
N MET A 1036 19.36 -6.34 -37.81
CA MET A 1036 19.76 -7.20 -36.70
C MET A 1036 21.25 -7.09 -36.40
N GLY A 1037 21.98 -6.19 -37.06
CA GLY A 1037 23.40 -5.91 -36.79
C GLY A 1037 24.30 -7.13 -36.93
N MET A 1038 24.02 -7.99 -37.91
CA MET A 1038 24.80 -9.18 -38.20
C MET A 1038 26.15 -8.79 -38.83
N GLN A 1039 27.21 -9.55 -38.54
CA GLN A 1039 28.56 -9.25 -39.04
C GLN A 1039 28.76 -9.61 -40.51
N SER A 1040 27.98 -10.57 -41.01
CA SER A 1040 27.90 -10.95 -42.42
C SER A 1040 26.58 -11.69 -42.68
N ASN A 1041 26.26 -11.96 -43.95
CA ASN A 1041 25.05 -12.70 -44.31
C ASN A 1041 24.97 -14.10 -43.70
N THR A 1042 26.10 -14.70 -43.29
CA THR A 1042 26.14 -16.00 -42.60
C THR A 1042 26.92 -15.90 -41.29
N GLN A 1043 26.30 -16.27 -40.16
CA GLN A 1043 26.91 -16.17 -38.84
C GLN A 1043 26.65 -17.43 -38.00
N SER A 1044 27.62 -17.81 -37.15
CA SER A 1044 27.44 -18.90 -36.20
C SER A 1044 26.43 -18.55 -35.11
N CYS A 1045 25.60 -19.53 -34.73
CA CYS A 1045 24.77 -19.46 -33.54
C CYS A 1045 25.63 -19.86 -32.32
N LEU A 1046 25.59 -19.05 -31.26
CA LEU A 1046 26.40 -19.26 -30.06
C LEU A 1046 25.80 -20.32 -29.12
N ALA A 1047 24.48 -20.50 -29.17
CA ALA A 1047 23.75 -21.55 -28.48
C ALA A 1047 22.51 -21.96 -29.28
N ALA A 1048 22.08 -23.20 -29.07
CA ALA A 1048 20.85 -23.76 -29.60
C ALA A 1048 20.13 -24.52 -28.47
N VAL A 1049 18.93 -24.07 -28.09
CA VAL A 1049 18.14 -24.65 -27.00
C VAL A 1049 16.74 -24.95 -27.50
N THR A 1050 16.23 -26.14 -27.19
CA THR A 1050 14.84 -26.50 -27.46
C THR A 1050 14.09 -26.74 -26.16
N MET A 1051 12.81 -26.39 -26.13
CA MET A 1051 11.91 -26.67 -25.01
C MET A 1051 10.48 -26.95 -25.48
N THR A 1052 9.70 -27.60 -24.62
CA THR A 1052 8.26 -27.83 -24.80
C THR A 1052 7.51 -27.32 -23.59
N VAL A 1053 6.50 -26.48 -23.81
CA VAL A 1053 5.71 -25.83 -22.75
C VAL A 1053 4.24 -25.75 -23.13
N ASP A 1054 3.38 -25.60 -22.14
CA ASP A 1054 2.05 -25.01 -22.32
C ASP A 1054 2.14 -23.52 -22.00
N SER A 1055 1.60 -22.66 -22.85
CA SER A 1055 1.57 -21.22 -22.59
C SER A 1055 0.24 -20.58 -22.97
N GLU A 1056 0.04 -19.34 -22.52
CA GLU A 1056 -1.15 -18.52 -22.72
C GLU A 1056 -0.68 -17.10 -23.06
N LEU A 1057 -1.09 -16.56 -24.21
CA LEU A 1057 -0.98 -15.13 -24.50
C LEU A 1057 -2.28 -14.45 -24.06
N ARG A 1058 -2.17 -13.64 -23.01
CA ARG A 1058 -3.31 -12.93 -22.43
C ARG A 1058 -3.66 -11.68 -23.24
N LEU A 1059 -4.81 -11.10 -22.94
CA LEU A 1059 -5.18 -9.79 -23.48
C LEU A 1059 -4.12 -8.75 -23.11
N GLY A 1060 -3.77 -7.93 -24.10
CA GLY A 1060 -2.77 -6.88 -23.94
C GLY A 1060 -3.35 -5.60 -23.38
N ARG A 1061 -2.46 -4.68 -23.03
CA ARG A 1061 -2.79 -3.32 -22.58
C ARG A 1061 -2.04 -2.29 -23.40
N THR A 1062 -2.65 -1.13 -23.59
CA THR A 1062 -1.99 0.01 -24.22
C THR A 1062 -1.02 0.66 -23.23
N VAL A 1063 0.27 0.72 -23.61
CA VAL A 1063 1.33 1.41 -22.86
C VAL A 1063 1.42 2.87 -23.28
N TRP A 1064 1.18 3.13 -24.57
CA TRP A 1064 1.09 4.47 -25.13
C TRP A 1064 0.01 4.49 -26.23
N PRO A 1065 -1.05 5.30 -26.08
CA PRO A 1065 -2.16 5.36 -27.02
C PRO A 1065 -1.88 6.22 -28.26
#